data_AF-A0A3D3K1D8-F1
#
_entry.id   AF-A0A3D3K1D8-F1
#
_cell.length_a   1.000
_cell.length_b   1.000
_cell.length_c   1.000
_cell.angle_alpha   90.00
_cell.angle_beta   90.00
_cell.angle_gamma   90.00
#
_symmetry.space_group_name_H-M   'P 1'
#
loop_
_entity.id
_entity.type
_entity.pdbx_description
1 polymer ?
#
loop_
_entity_poly.entity_id
_entity_poly.type
_entity_poly.pdbx_seq_one_letter_code
_entity_poly.pdbx_strand_id
1 'polypeptide(L)'
;MKKIFLWCTLLLTSWLGAQTVLIDPSAGGGFESGTTLLSNGWSSVVPTADIWVVGAAPAPTSANCGYISNDNGTSWIYSQLSTYSHLYRDVTVPAGELKGKLTFDWKVGGEGSTTSDWDNLKIFLVPVTTTPLSTAAVSTTGGMQLSGAGAVSGMYKLSSTTWNSETINFAFPSSGSWRIVFSWKSDVSTIANPPAAIDNVSLTSNVPGNFTSVATGNWGTAATWDANAVPTAADNVTVDTGHTVTIDAASQAANNLTVKGTLNYGTTPASFAVNNDLNVNSGGLVSVFNGTTGKTLTVKGNIVNDGAMDISVGATSAGNLTLNGSNVQTVSGSGTFTNGNIRNLTFSNTNTSIPNINWSMNVAIAYNLSMTGARVNLGTSKVTFGYNAAGNTLTAPSGTGFLPGGKFSRYWTATATGTAVTAGVDPTNTTSRYPFVNNSGRDRSMYITRTNATGAAAGELAAVYTDANTMTTGLNINDGSYTITDRYDGNWKVSNEGTSVNASSYTVVLLAPGAYQAANGNSRVMAANAALSGTHQNGTTTPGAQRITVSQTDLLSGPLYIGVNTADTSFVSIASGNWNDPTTWNKGVLPSCTDGIVIASPHIVTVISGTNVSKNITIANGGTLAVGSGDLTVGCTLNNNFLTNNGTLTVAGGTLNVNGNIANTATSVFNQSGGDIKIDGNAAGAVASSVASGTPLFSSASTNINLTGGTLTIVDPHTATTNSSAYAVYYNFGSNSPNSIATSPNHTIKFGDGISTDGGGNTSGFYVNTWNGTGFLNFGNIIVDGPSGTNRGVVSQYQLAATGNVDINSGGTLTVANTFLGGNLNVNTGGKFVSTSGLATGIVTASSASTLTTAPATSSQTISNNGTLGNLATASTANLNNFTVNNTSTGGVTLNTPVSVGGTLTLTAGKVNTTSTNLLTLGTATLAGTLAGGSDASYINGPFARTIASGNANTNFILFPVGKAAYAPVSLAPTTTAVANMKAEAFDSNSGSAGSMVQAGTVSTSRRWEAFLVS
;
A
#
# COMPACT_ATOMS: atom_id res chain seq x y z
N MET A 1 -46.47 72.21 5.26
CA MET A 1 -46.16 70.82 4.81
C MET A 1 -44.87 70.78 3.98
N LYS A 2 -43.72 71.17 4.55
CA LYS A 2 -42.41 71.25 3.84
C LYS A 2 -41.23 70.79 4.73
N LYS A 3 -41.47 69.90 5.69
CA LYS A 3 -40.44 69.41 6.63
C LYS A 3 -40.46 67.89 6.91
N ILE A 4 -41.20 67.10 6.13
CA ILE A 4 -41.21 65.62 6.25
C ILE A 4 -40.55 64.93 5.04
N PHE A 5 -40.21 65.67 3.98
CA PHE A 5 -39.66 65.07 2.75
C PHE A 5 -38.12 65.01 2.70
N LEU A 6 -37.41 65.44 3.75
CA LEU A 6 -35.94 65.48 3.77
C LEU A 6 -35.29 64.41 4.67
N TRP A 7 -36.08 63.55 5.31
CA TRP A 7 -35.57 62.48 6.18
C TRP A 7 -35.78 61.06 5.63
N CYS A 8 -36.48 60.90 4.49
CA CYS A 8 -36.64 59.60 3.82
C CYS A 8 -35.75 59.40 2.58
N THR A 9 -34.91 60.37 2.23
CA THR A 9 -33.96 60.27 1.08
C THR A 9 -32.50 60.10 1.50
N LEU A 10 -32.21 59.85 2.78
CA LEU A 10 -30.86 59.59 3.30
C LEU A 10 -30.72 58.21 3.96
N LEU A 11 -31.48 57.21 3.49
CA LEU A 11 -31.41 55.81 3.94
C LEU A 11 -31.47 54.81 2.77
N LEU A 12 -31.16 55.26 1.55
CA LEU A 12 -30.64 54.42 0.47
C LEU A 12 -29.18 54.81 0.21
N THR A 13 -28.33 54.69 1.22
CA THR A 13 -26.92 54.43 0.92
C THR A 13 -26.85 52.99 0.44
N SER A 14 -26.52 52.84 -0.84
CA SER A 14 -25.97 51.62 -1.41
C SER A 14 -25.15 50.87 -0.36
N TRP A 15 -25.50 49.61 -0.11
CA TRP A 15 -24.55 48.64 0.42
C TRP A 15 -23.44 48.47 -0.63
N LEU A 16 -22.53 49.44 -0.71
CA LEU A 16 -21.18 49.21 -1.21
C LEU A 16 -20.58 48.26 -0.18
N GLY A 17 -20.49 46.96 -0.51
CA GLY A 17 -19.84 45.99 0.35
C GLY A 17 -18.46 46.53 0.73
N ALA A 18 -18.25 46.81 2.01
CA ALA A 18 -17.01 47.38 2.49
C ALA A 18 -15.89 46.35 2.29
N GLN A 19 -14.74 46.82 1.80
CA GLN A 19 -13.53 46.02 1.71
C GLN A 19 -13.10 45.57 3.10
N THR A 20 -12.89 44.27 3.28
CA THR A 20 -12.30 43.74 4.51
C THR A 20 -10.78 43.68 4.36
N VAL A 21 -10.06 44.20 5.35
CA VAL A 21 -8.60 44.08 5.45
C VAL A 21 -8.28 42.80 6.24
N LEU A 22 -7.67 41.82 5.57
CA LEU A 22 -7.26 40.54 6.14
C LEU A 22 -5.82 40.57 6.68
N ILE A 23 -4.96 41.36 6.02
CA ILE A 23 -3.61 41.70 6.49
C ILE A 23 -3.44 43.20 6.28
N ASP A 24 -3.15 43.93 7.36
CA ASP A 24 -2.97 45.37 7.35
C ASP A 24 -1.49 45.72 7.12
N PRO A 25 -1.15 46.42 6.02
CA PRO A 25 0.23 46.80 5.71
C PRO A 25 0.81 47.82 6.70
N SER A 26 -0.03 48.54 7.46
CA SER A 26 0.44 49.48 8.49
C SER A 26 0.71 48.82 9.85
N ALA A 27 0.36 47.54 10.00
CA ALA A 27 0.55 46.77 11.21
C ALA A 27 1.42 45.53 10.94
N GLY A 28 0.90 44.33 11.16
CA GLY A 28 1.65 43.08 10.99
C GLY A 28 2.11 42.81 9.55
N GLY A 29 1.47 43.41 8.55
CA GLY A 29 1.89 43.32 7.15
C GLY A 29 3.12 44.16 6.78
N GLY A 30 3.35 45.26 7.51
CA GLY A 30 4.55 46.11 7.38
C GLY A 30 5.64 45.79 8.40
N PHE A 31 5.48 44.71 9.17
CA PHE A 31 6.46 44.26 10.16
C PHE A 31 6.78 45.27 11.30
N GLU A 32 5.86 46.21 11.57
CA GLU A 32 6.05 47.29 12.56
C GLU A 32 5.44 47.03 13.94
N SER A 33 4.74 45.89 14.13
CA SER A 33 4.07 45.56 15.39
C SER A 33 5.01 45.01 16.47
N GLY A 34 6.27 44.73 16.13
CA GLY A 34 7.31 44.29 17.06
C GLY A 34 8.55 43.73 16.35
N THR A 35 9.56 43.31 17.11
CA THR A 35 10.87 42.91 16.59
C THR A 35 10.97 41.45 16.13
N THR A 36 9.89 40.67 16.19
CA THR A 36 9.87 39.26 15.80
C THR A 36 8.79 38.99 14.75
N LEU A 37 8.90 37.91 13.98
CA LEU A 37 7.84 37.52 13.03
C LEU A 37 6.51 37.26 13.75
N LEU A 38 6.55 36.58 14.90
CA LEU A 38 5.35 36.26 15.69
C LEU A 38 4.65 37.51 16.25
N SER A 39 5.40 38.53 16.69
CA SER A 39 4.78 39.81 17.12
C SER A 39 4.10 40.55 15.97
N ASN A 40 4.50 40.28 14.73
CA ASN A 40 3.84 40.77 13.51
C ASN A 40 2.75 39.81 13.01
N GLY A 41 2.46 38.74 13.77
CA GLY A 41 1.47 37.71 13.45
C GLY A 41 1.82 36.84 12.25
N TRP A 42 3.11 36.66 11.99
CA TRP A 42 3.63 35.70 11.02
C TRP A 42 4.31 34.54 11.73
N SER A 43 4.11 33.35 11.20
CA SER A 43 4.82 32.13 11.61
C SER A 43 5.87 31.78 10.56
N SER A 44 7.00 31.24 10.98
CA SER A 44 8.00 30.69 10.06
C SER A 44 8.18 29.20 10.26
N VAL A 45 8.46 28.50 9.16
CA VAL A 45 9.04 27.16 9.22
C VAL A 45 10.54 27.34 9.17
N VAL A 46 11.23 26.97 10.25
CA VAL A 46 12.66 27.24 10.43
C VAL A 46 13.49 26.13 9.74
N PRO A 47 14.15 26.42 8.61
CA PRO A 47 15.17 25.53 8.03
C PRO A 47 16.48 25.55 8.84
N THR A 48 17.45 24.74 8.44
CA THR A 48 18.81 24.70 9.03
C THR A 48 19.68 25.91 8.67
N ALA A 49 19.32 26.68 7.65
CA ALA A 49 19.99 27.91 7.19
C ALA A 49 18.98 28.82 6.48
N ASP A 50 19.28 30.09 6.25
CA ASP A 50 18.44 31.02 5.46
C ASP A 50 17.02 31.22 6.03
N ILE A 51 16.97 31.76 7.24
CA ILE A 51 15.73 31.95 7.99
C ILE A 51 15.10 33.32 7.70
N TRP A 52 13.77 33.39 7.80
CA TRP A 52 13.06 34.67 7.82
C TRP A 52 13.29 35.40 9.14
N VAL A 53 13.56 36.71 9.06
CA VAL A 53 13.77 37.62 10.20
C VAL A 53 13.06 38.95 9.95
N VAL A 54 12.93 39.77 11.00
CA VAL A 54 12.42 41.14 10.94
C VAL A 54 13.55 42.12 11.21
N GLY A 55 13.67 43.18 10.41
CA GLY A 55 14.63 44.24 10.67
C GLY A 55 14.70 45.31 9.57
N ALA A 56 15.66 46.23 9.72
CA ALA A 56 15.80 47.43 8.87
C ALA A 56 16.56 47.20 7.55
N ALA A 57 17.08 46.01 7.28
CA ALA A 57 17.66 45.68 5.98
C ALA A 57 16.57 45.09 5.07
N PRO A 58 16.46 45.45 3.78
CA PRO A 58 17.37 46.29 2.99
C PRO A 58 16.92 47.75 2.82
N ALA A 59 16.79 48.48 3.93
CA ALA A 59 16.24 49.83 4.00
C ALA A 59 14.80 49.88 3.44
N PRO A 60 13.81 49.36 4.18
CA PRO A 60 12.40 49.53 3.85
C PRO A 60 11.99 51.01 3.86
N THR A 61 10.80 51.29 3.35
CA THR A 61 10.24 52.66 3.38
C THR A 61 9.78 53.06 4.78
N SER A 62 9.47 52.07 5.62
CA SER A 62 9.21 52.17 7.06
C SER A 62 10.45 51.74 7.86
N ALA A 63 10.28 51.34 9.13
CA ALA A 63 11.40 51.01 10.02
C ALA A 63 11.88 49.55 9.87
N ASN A 64 10.98 48.63 9.51
CA ASN A 64 11.26 47.19 9.44
C ASN A 64 10.62 46.54 8.22
N CYS A 65 11.17 45.39 7.80
CA CYS A 65 10.57 44.49 6.82
C CYS A 65 10.90 43.03 7.16
N GLY A 66 10.26 42.09 6.49
CA GLY A 66 10.58 40.66 6.58
C GLY A 66 11.60 40.27 5.52
N TYR A 67 12.71 39.62 5.89
CA TYR A 67 13.72 39.19 4.92
C TYR A 67 14.41 37.88 5.32
N ILE A 68 15.04 37.25 4.34
CA ILE A 68 15.86 36.06 4.53
C ILE A 68 17.28 36.45 4.95
N SER A 69 17.81 35.74 5.95
CA SER A 69 19.17 35.93 6.45
C SER A 69 19.81 34.60 6.85
N ASN A 70 21.10 34.44 6.54
CA ASN A 70 21.90 33.29 6.98
C ASN A 70 22.49 33.45 8.40
N ASP A 71 22.41 34.63 8.99
CA ASP A 71 23.08 35.00 10.25
C ASP A 71 22.13 35.66 11.27
N ASN A 72 20.86 35.25 11.22
CA ASN A 72 19.80 35.69 12.12
C ASN A 72 19.60 37.22 12.13
N GLY A 73 19.72 37.83 10.95
CA GLY A 73 19.40 39.23 10.70
C GLY A 73 20.57 40.20 10.85
N THR A 74 21.79 39.72 11.07
CA THR A 74 22.98 40.59 11.13
C THR A 74 23.30 41.15 9.74
N SER A 75 23.09 40.37 8.69
CA SER A 75 23.25 40.78 7.30
C SER A 75 22.10 40.27 6.42
N TRP A 76 21.88 40.97 5.30
CA TRP A 76 20.89 40.60 4.28
C TRP A 76 21.56 39.81 3.14
N ILE A 77 22.03 38.62 3.50
CA ILE A 77 22.63 37.64 2.60
C ILE A 77 22.08 36.24 2.94
N TYR A 78 22.09 35.33 1.96
CA TYR A 78 21.76 33.91 2.18
C TYR A 78 22.99 33.02 1.98
N SER A 79 22.87 31.75 2.39
CA SER A 79 23.87 30.71 2.28
C SER A 79 23.78 29.98 0.94
N GLN A 80 24.89 29.41 0.44
CA GLN A 80 24.90 28.57 -0.76
C GLN A 80 24.43 27.13 -0.44
N LEU A 81 23.30 27.01 0.26
CA LEU A 81 22.70 25.74 0.64
C LEU A 81 21.34 25.58 -0.04
N SER A 82 21.01 24.34 -0.39
CA SER A 82 19.67 24.04 -0.88
C SER A 82 18.68 24.05 0.27
N THR A 83 17.80 25.05 0.26
CA THR A 83 16.90 25.32 1.38
C THR A 83 15.51 25.71 0.89
N TYR A 84 14.48 25.28 1.62
CA TYR A 84 13.15 25.88 1.60
C TYR A 84 12.87 26.59 2.93
N SER A 85 12.60 27.89 2.85
CA SER A 85 12.31 28.74 4.01
C SER A 85 10.97 29.43 3.83
N HIS A 86 10.03 29.18 4.74
CA HIS A 86 8.64 29.61 4.60
C HIS A 86 8.25 30.59 5.69
N LEU A 87 7.64 31.70 5.29
CA LEU A 87 6.93 32.64 6.15
C LEU A 87 5.44 32.55 5.82
N TYR A 88 4.56 32.37 6.81
CA TYR A 88 3.15 32.20 6.56
C TYR A 88 2.26 32.83 7.62
N ARG A 89 1.03 33.12 7.22
CA ARG A 89 -0.03 33.65 8.09
C ARG A 89 -1.38 33.07 7.70
N ASP A 90 -2.16 32.76 8.72
CA ASP A 90 -3.55 32.35 8.56
C ASP A 90 -4.46 33.58 8.56
N VAL A 91 -5.40 33.61 7.63
CA VAL A 91 -6.41 34.65 7.47
C VAL A 91 -7.79 34.00 7.37
N THR A 92 -8.83 34.74 7.76
CA THR A 92 -10.21 34.26 7.64
C THR A 92 -10.97 35.13 6.65
N VAL A 93 -11.34 34.55 5.51
CA VAL A 93 -12.10 35.21 4.46
C VAL A 93 -13.59 35.24 4.85
N PRO A 94 -14.22 36.43 4.96
CA PRO A 94 -15.63 36.54 5.28
C PRO A 94 -16.53 35.82 4.27
N ALA A 95 -17.73 35.45 4.71
CA ALA A 95 -18.71 34.79 3.85
C ALA A 95 -19.08 35.69 2.66
N GLY A 96 -18.95 35.16 1.45
CA GLY A 96 -19.29 35.87 0.20
C GLY A 96 -18.20 36.83 -0.31
N GLU A 97 -17.13 37.09 0.44
CA GLU A 97 -16.06 38.01 0.02
C GLU A 97 -14.93 37.30 -0.75
N LEU A 98 -15.26 36.68 -1.88
CA LEU A 98 -14.31 35.86 -2.62
C LEU A 98 -13.32 36.64 -3.49
N LYS A 99 -13.46 37.97 -3.62
CA LYS A 99 -12.52 38.80 -4.40
C LYS A 99 -11.33 39.20 -3.55
N GLY A 100 -10.19 38.54 -3.77
CA GLY A 100 -8.93 38.80 -3.09
C GLY A 100 -8.04 39.80 -3.83
N LYS A 101 -7.40 40.71 -3.09
CA LYS A 101 -6.31 41.55 -3.58
C LYS A 101 -5.15 41.50 -2.60
N LEU A 102 -4.02 40.96 -3.06
CA LEU A 102 -2.74 40.99 -2.36
C LEU A 102 -1.87 42.09 -2.97
N THR A 103 -1.36 42.99 -2.13
CA THR A 103 -0.28 43.91 -2.50
C THR A 103 0.86 43.76 -1.52
N PHE A 104 2.09 43.88 -1.99
CA PHE A 104 3.28 43.85 -1.16
C PHE A 104 4.43 44.49 -1.92
N ASP A 105 5.40 44.99 -1.18
CA ASP A 105 6.68 45.40 -1.72
C ASP A 105 7.67 44.24 -1.60
N TRP A 106 8.51 44.07 -2.61
CA TRP A 106 9.49 43.00 -2.64
C TRP A 106 10.82 43.45 -3.25
N LYS A 107 11.89 42.79 -2.81
CA LYS A 107 13.25 42.96 -3.31
C LYS A 107 13.96 41.61 -3.25
N VAL A 108 14.38 41.09 -4.40
CA VAL A 108 14.96 39.74 -4.49
C VAL A 108 16.05 39.75 -5.56
N GLY A 109 17.29 39.42 -5.20
CA GLY A 109 18.34 39.01 -6.13
C GLY A 109 18.02 37.62 -6.66
N GLY A 110 18.54 36.57 -6.02
CA GLY A 110 18.27 35.20 -6.46
C GLY A 110 18.83 34.88 -7.86
N GLU A 111 18.84 33.60 -8.21
CA GLU A 111 19.59 33.07 -9.34
C GLU A 111 18.67 32.58 -10.47
N GLY A 112 19.17 32.68 -11.70
CA GLY A 112 18.73 31.86 -12.82
C GLY A 112 18.26 32.62 -14.05
N SER A 113 17.61 31.90 -14.96
CA SER A 113 17.03 32.45 -16.19
C SER A 113 15.53 32.72 -16.05
N THR A 114 14.85 33.10 -17.12
CA THR A 114 13.39 33.33 -17.13
C THR A 114 12.56 32.10 -16.74
N THR A 115 13.08 30.88 -16.90
CA THR A 115 12.35 29.64 -16.57
C THR A 115 13.02 28.77 -15.50
N SER A 116 14.26 29.07 -15.09
CA SER A 116 14.99 28.29 -14.09
C SER A 116 14.40 28.47 -12.68
N ASP A 117 14.10 27.37 -11.99
CA ASP A 117 13.61 27.39 -10.60
C ASP A 117 14.73 27.14 -9.58
N TRP A 118 15.71 28.06 -9.52
CA TRP A 118 16.89 27.97 -8.66
C TRP A 118 16.68 28.74 -7.35
N ASP A 119 17.05 30.03 -7.29
CA ASP A 119 16.89 30.84 -6.08
C ASP A 119 15.85 31.93 -6.30
N ASN A 120 14.74 31.85 -5.58
CA ASN A 120 13.59 32.72 -5.84
C ASN A 120 12.59 32.75 -4.69
N LEU A 121 11.75 33.78 -4.71
CA LEU A 121 10.55 33.90 -3.89
C LEU A 121 9.31 33.45 -4.70
N LYS A 122 8.44 32.65 -4.07
CA LYS A 122 7.10 32.31 -4.56
C LYS A 122 6.05 32.56 -3.48
N ILE A 123 4.83 32.88 -3.91
CA ILE A 123 3.70 33.11 -3.00
C ILE A 123 2.63 32.06 -3.24
N PHE A 124 2.06 31.53 -2.16
CA PHE A 124 1.01 30.53 -2.20
C PHE A 124 -0.16 30.93 -1.32
N LEU A 125 -1.36 30.52 -1.72
CA LEU A 125 -2.57 30.52 -0.91
C LEU A 125 -3.05 29.08 -0.79
N VAL A 126 -3.01 28.52 0.41
CA VAL A 126 -3.31 27.11 0.68
C VAL A 126 -4.30 26.96 1.83
N PRO A 127 -5.03 25.83 1.93
CA PRO A 127 -5.86 25.56 3.10
C PRO A 127 -5.01 25.53 4.38
N VAL A 128 -5.57 25.92 5.52
CA VAL A 128 -4.84 25.89 6.82
C VAL A 128 -4.40 24.48 7.25
N THR A 129 -4.98 23.44 6.66
CA THR A 129 -4.54 22.04 6.81
C THR A 129 -3.20 21.74 6.14
N THR A 130 -2.77 22.59 5.21
CA THR A 130 -1.45 22.48 4.56
C THR A 130 -0.40 23.11 5.47
N THR A 131 0.48 22.27 6.02
CA THR A 131 1.63 22.71 6.82
C THR A 131 2.87 22.75 5.93
N PRO A 132 3.49 23.93 5.69
CA PRO A 132 4.73 24.01 4.91
C PRO A 132 5.87 23.23 5.59
N LEU A 133 6.78 22.67 4.79
CA LEU A 133 7.92 21.87 5.27
C LEU A 133 9.23 22.53 4.85
N SER A 134 10.25 22.53 5.71
CA SER A 134 11.58 23.07 5.37
C SER A 134 12.37 22.22 4.36
N THR A 135 11.85 21.03 4.01
CA THR A 135 12.49 20.07 3.11
C THR A 135 11.84 19.98 1.73
N ALA A 136 10.76 20.72 1.48
CA ALA A 136 10.00 20.63 0.24
C ALA A 136 9.33 21.95 -0.16
N ALA A 137 9.02 22.08 -1.46
CA ALA A 137 8.16 23.13 -1.97
C ALA A 137 6.73 23.02 -1.40
N VAL A 138 6.03 24.16 -1.34
CA VAL A 138 4.63 24.20 -0.87
C VAL A 138 3.72 23.43 -1.84
N SER A 139 2.94 22.50 -1.31
CA SER A 139 1.91 21.79 -2.08
C SER A 139 0.75 22.73 -2.42
N THR A 140 0.36 22.78 -3.69
CA THR A 140 -0.81 23.55 -4.16
C THR A 140 -2.10 22.73 -4.15
N THR A 141 -2.09 21.51 -3.60
CA THR A 141 -3.31 20.70 -3.46
C THR A 141 -4.35 21.45 -2.63
N GLY A 142 -5.51 21.71 -3.22
CA GLY A 142 -6.58 22.49 -2.58
C GLY A 142 -6.32 24.01 -2.48
N GLY A 143 -5.21 24.49 -3.04
CA GLY A 143 -4.81 25.90 -3.02
C GLY A 143 -4.31 26.38 -4.39
N MET A 144 -3.49 27.43 -4.40
CA MET A 144 -2.92 28.00 -5.62
C MET A 144 -1.60 28.73 -5.35
N GLN A 145 -0.74 28.81 -6.37
CA GLN A 145 0.35 29.78 -6.40
C GLN A 145 -0.20 31.13 -6.86
N LEU A 146 0.16 32.21 -6.16
CA LEU A 146 -0.17 33.58 -6.53
C LEU A 146 1.04 34.18 -7.27
N SER A 147 0.79 34.72 -8.46
CA SER A 147 1.80 35.35 -9.31
C SER A 147 1.27 36.67 -9.86
N GLY A 148 2.02 37.74 -9.64
CA GLY A 148 1.73 39.06 -10.20
C GLY A 148 2.63 39.41 -11.39
N ALA A 149 2.64 40.68 -11.77
CA ALA A 149 3.31 41.17 -12.97
C ALA A 149 4.85 41.24 -12.83
N GLY A 150 5.34 41.36 -11.60
CA GLY A 150 6.77 41.34 -11.29
C GLY A 150 7.38 39.93 -11.28
N ALA A 151 6.56 38.89 -11.30
CA ALA A 151 7.03 37.50 -11.36
C ALA A 151 7.28 37.04 -12.79
N VAL A 152 8.38 36.32 -13.00
CA VAL A 152 8.66 35.62 -14.26
C VAL A 152 8.41 34.13 -14.03
N SER A 153 7.45 33.55 -14.76
CA SER A 153 7.04 32.15 -14.59
C SER A 153 6.67 31.80 -13.13
N GLY A 154 6.00 32.72 -12.42
CA GLY A 154 5.59 32.53 -11.03
C GLY A 154 6.67 32.83 -9.98
N MET A 155 7.87 33.24 -10.40
CA MET A 155 9.02 33.44 -9.54
C MET A 155 9.43 34.91 -9.46
N TYR A 156 9.65 35.40 -8.25
CA TYR A 156 10.22 36.70 -7.96
C TYR A 156 11.73 36.58 -7.77
N LYS A 157 12.50 37.22 -8.66
CA LYS A 157 13.97 37.20 -8.69
C LYS A 157 14.53 38.27 -9.64
N LEU A 158 15.86 38.39 -9.66
CA LEU A 158 16.71 39.27 -10.48
C LEU A 158 16.34 40.75 -10.39
N SER A 159 15.76 41.17 -9.26
CA SER A 159 15.27 42.52 -9.00
C SER A 159 15.64 42.97 -7.58
N SER A 160 16.91 43.38 -7.42
CA SER A 160 17.55 43.60 -6.12
C SER A 160 17.98 45.03 -5.82
N THR A 161 17.82 45.97 -6.75
CA THR A 161 18.34 47.35 -6.59
C THR A 161 17.33 48.28 -5.94
N THR A 162 16.05 48.13 -6.24
CA THR A 162 14.93 48.95 -5.71
C THR A 162 13.82 48.06 -5.18
N TRP A 163 13.05 48.56 -4.22
CA TRP A 163 11.78 47.94 -3.82
C TRP A 163 10.79 48.01 -4.98
N ASN A 164 10.14 46.89 -5.29
CA ASN A 164 9.12 46.78 -6.31
C ASN A 164 7.78 46.50 -5.66
N SER A 165 6.74 47.23 -6.04
CA SER A 165 5.39 46.96 -5.57
C SER A 165 4.70 45.96 -6.49
N GLU A 166 4.01 44.99 -5.91
CA GLU A 166 3.22 44.01 -6.62
C GLU A 166 1.73 44.17 -6.29
N THR A 167 0.87 43.87 -7.25
CA THR A 167 -0.57 43.75 -7.03
C THR A 167 -1.12 42.51 -7.72
N ILE A 168 -1.61 41.58 -6.92
CA ILE A 168 -2.22 40.33 -7.37
C ILE A 168 -3.71 40.36 -7.03
N ASN A 169 -4.55 40.41 -8.07
CA ASN A 169 -5.99 40.20 -7.92
C ASN A 169 -6.30 38.73 -8.19
N PHE A 170 -7.06 38.08 -7.30
CA PHE A 170 -7.41 36.67 -7.42
C PHE A 170 -8.79 36.39 -6.83
N ALA A 171 -9.30 35.19 -7.05
CA ALA A 171 -10.52 34.71 -6.40
C ALA A 171 -10.14 33.70 -5.31
N PHE A 172 -10.60 33.92 -4.08
CA PHE A 172 -10.53 32.92 -3.03
C PHE A 172 -11.37 31.69 -3.44
N PRO A 173 -10.87 30.46 -3.26
CA PRO A 173 -11.64 29.26 -3.63
C PRO A 173 -12.93 29.09 -2.81
N SER A 174 -12.93 29.55 -1.55
CA SER A 174 -14.10 29.57 -0.67
C SER A 174 -13.92 30.62 0.43
N SER A 175 -15.00 30.95 1.14
CA SER A 175 -14.90 31.65 2.43
C SER A 175 -14.27 30.74 3.48
N GLY A 176 -13.86 31.31 4.62
CA GLY A 176 -13.25 30.58 5.73
C GLY A 176 -11.73 30.77 5.82
N SER A 177 -11.07 29.87 6.54
CA SER A 177 -9.65 30.04 6.89
C SER A 177 -8.71 29.58 5.78
N TRP A 178 -7.81 30.47 5.39
CA TRP A 178 -6.77 30.25 4.39
C TRP A 178 -5.41 30.65 4.93
N ARG A 179 -4.35 30.07 4.37
CA ARG A 179 -2.96 30.37 4.71
C ARG A 179 -2.27 31.00 3.51
N ILE A 180 -1.74 32.20 3.68
CA ILE A 180 -0.81 32.80 2.72
C ILE A 180 0.62 32.43 3.11
N VAL A 181 1.43 31.99 2.14
CA VAL A 181 2.82 31.55 2.35
C VAL A 181 3.74 32.29 1.38
N PHE A 182 4.76 32.93 1.92
CA PHE A 182 5.92 33.43 1.19
C PHE A 182 7.06 32.41 1.35
N SER A 183 7.47 31.81 0.24
CA SER A 183 8.44 30.71 0.20
C SER A 183 9.71 31.18 -0.49
N TRP A 184 10.81 31.24 0.24
CA TRP A 184 12.15 31.33 -0.31
C TRP A 184 12.68 29.93 -0.61
N LYS A 185 13.19 29.75 -1.83
CA LYS A 185 13.94 28.57 -2.23
C LYS A 185 15.35 29.01 -2.62
N SER A 186 16.36 28.23 -2.23
CA SER A 186 17.72 28.33 -2.76
C SER A 186 18.28 26.95 -3.15
N ASP A 187 19.34 26.93 -3.96
CA ASP A 187 20.15 25.75 -4.27
C ASP A 187 21.64 25.95 -3.93
N VAL A 188 22.50 25.02 -4.38
CA VAL A 188 23.93 24.98 -4.03
C VAL A 188 24.85 25.54 -5.14
N SER A 189 24.31 25.99 -6.28
CA SER A 189 25.08 26.14 -7.50
C SER A 189 25.87 27.45 -7.57
N THR A 190 25.24 28.61 -7.42
CA THR A 190 25.92 29.91 -7.35
C THR A 190 25.26 30.83 -6.31
N ILE A 191 26.02 31.73 -5.69
CA ILE A 191 25.43 32.73 -4.78
C ILE A 191 25.11 34.03 -5.55
N ALA A 192 23.83 34.39 -5.60
CA ALA A 192 23.32 35.60 -6.25
C ALA A 192 22.59 36.50 -5.24
N ASN A 193 23.35 36.99 -4.25
CA ASN A 193 22.82 37.92 -3.25
C ASN A 193 22.23 39.19 -3.92
N PRO A 194 21.20 39.78 -3.32
CA PRO A 194 20.60 39.47 -2.00
C PRO A 194 19.42 38.48 -2.05
N PRO A 195 19.03 37.85 -0.93
CA PRO A 195 17.86 36.98 -0.87
C PRO A 195 16.56 37.77 -0.75
N ALA A 196 15.43 37.08 -0.63
CA ALA A 196 14.13 37.74 -0.58
C ALA A 196 13.95 38.66 0.64
N ALA A 197 13.43 39.86 0.37
CA ALA A 197 12.84 40.77 1.34
C ALA A 197 11.43 41.17 0.88
N ILE A 198 10.49 41.26 1.82
CA ILE A 198 9.10 41.67 1.61
C ILE A 198 8.68 42.70 2.67
N ASP A 199 7.82 43.63 2.28
CA ASP A 199 7.27 44.66 3.15
C ASP A 199 5.87 45.06 2.70
N ASN A 200 5.16 45.88 3.49
CA ASN A 200 3.85 46.45 3.17
C ASN A 200 2.83 45.42 2.64
N VAL A 201 2.83 44.22 3.23
CA VAL A 201 1.93 43.14 2.83
C VAL A 201 0.50 43.50 3.22
N SER A 202 -0.33 43.79 2.23
CA SER A 202 -1.77 43.99 2.37
C SER A 202 -2.52 42.88 1.69
N LEU A 203 -3.42 42.24 2.42
CA LEU A 203 -4.38 41.32 1.83
C LEU A 203 -5.77 41.81 2.15
N THR A 204 -6.60 41.98 1.13
CA THR A 204 -7.98 42.41 1.30
C THR A 204 -8.94 41.46 0.60
N SER A 205 -10.15 41.36 1.12
CA SER A 205 -11.28 40.65 0.52
C SER A 205 -12.43 41.61 0.23
N ASN A 206 -13.24 41.27 -0.78
CA ASN A 206 -14.44 42.00 -1.17
C ASN A 206 -15.48 41.03 -1.72
N VAL A 207 -16.74 41.44 -1.70
CA VAL A 207 -17.79 40.76 -2.47
C VAL A 207 -17.49 40.89 -3.97
N PRO A 208 -17.67 39.83 -4.77
CA PRO A 208 -17.66 39.91 -6.23
C PRO A 208 -18.50 41.09 -6.77
N GLY A 209 -17.92 41.88 -7.67
CA GLY A 209 -18.66 42.91 -8.41
C GLY A 209 -19.56 42.29 -9.48
N ASN A 210 -20.58 43.03 -9.88
CA ASN A 210 -21.40 42.70 -11.05
C ASN A 210 -21.09 43.73 -12.15
N PHE A 211 -20.64 43.25 -13.30
CA PHE A 211 -20.29 44.10 -14.44
C PHE A 211 -21.21 43.77 -15.60
N THR A 212 -21.80 44.80 -16.21
CA THR A 212 -22.63 44.68 -17.41
C THR A 212 -22.01 45.48 -18.53
N SER A 213 -21.90 44.91 -19.72
CA SER A 213 -21.40 45.68 -20.87
C SER A 213 -22.38 46.79 -21.24
N VAL A 214 -21.87 48.01 -21.42
CA VAL A 214 -22.64 49.20 -21.84
C VAL A 214 -22.28 49.66 -23.26
N ALA A 215 -21.28 49.03 -23.87
CA ALA A 215 -20.86 49.27 -25.23
C ALA A 215 -20.20 48.01 -25.82
N THR A 216 -20.09 47.99 -27.15
CA THR A 216 -19.20 47.05 -27.88
C THR A 216 -17.75 47.48 -27.69
N GLY A 217 -16.86 46.54 -27.38
CA GLY A 217 -15.46 46.86 -27.11
C GLY A 217 -14.62 45.69 -26.60
N ASN A 218 -13.41 46.00 -26.17
CA ASN A 218 -12.50 45.04 -25.57
C ASN A 218 -12.85 44.78 -24.10
N TRP A 219 -12.64 43.55 -23.63
CA TRP A 219 -12.82 43.17 -22.24
C TRP A 219 -11.94 44.01 -21.31
N GLY A 220 -10.68 44.26 -21.71
CA GLY A 220 -9.71 45.05 -20.97
C GLY A 220 -9.95 46.56 -20.95
N THR A 221 -11.01 47.05 -21.60
CA THR A 221 -11.33 48.48 -21.64
C THR A 221 -12.38 48.84 -20.60
N ALA A 222 -12.05 49.75 -19.67
CA ALA A 222 -12.95 50.20 -18.61
C ALA A 222 -14.31 50.72 -19.12
N ALA A 223 -14.30 51.49 -20.22
CA ALA A 223 -15.50 52.06 -20.83
C ALA A 223 -16.45 51.03 -21.47
N THR A 224 -16.03 49.77 -21.62
CA THR A 224 -16.91 48.67 -22.06
C THR A 224 -17.96 48.35 -20.99
N TRP A 225 -17.70 48.67 -19.72
CA TRP A 225 -18.46 48.20 -18.56
C TRP A 225 -19.15 49.34 -17.79
N ASP A 226 -20.32 49.05 -17.23
CA ASP A 226 -21.16 49.96 -16.43
C ASP A 226 -20.44 50.60 -15.24
N ALA A 227 -19.53 49.87 -14.59
CA ALA A 227 -18.72 50.38 -13.48
C ALA A 227 -17.55 51.28 -13.92
N ASN A 228 -17.35 51.50 -15.22
CA ASN A 228 -16.17 52.16 -15.80
C ASN A 228 -14.85 51.60 -15.23
N ALA A 229 -14.80 50.28 -15.07
CA ALA A 229 -13.67 49.52 -14.56
C ALA A 229 -13.64 48.15 -15.24
N VAL A 230 -12.48 47.49 -15.25
CA VAL A 230 -12.31 46.18 -15.90
C VAL A 230 -12.69 45.06 -14.91
N PRO A 231 -13.58 44.11 -15.27
CA PRO A 231 -13.91 42.97 -14.44
C PRO A 231 -12.69 42.07 -14.22
N THR A 232 -12.56 41.53 -13.00
CA THR A 232 -11.54 40.53 -12.66
C THR A 232 -12.11 39.12 -12.67
N ALA A 233 -11.23 38.12 -12.51
CA ALA A 233 -11.60 36.70 -12.44
C ALA A 233 -12.55 36.34 -11.27
N ALA A 234 -12.71 37.23 -10.29
CA ALA A 234 -13.60 37.07 -9.15
C ALA A 234 -14.98 37.70 -9.37
N ASP A 235 -15.15 38.52 -10.41
CA ASP A 235 -16.37 39.28 -10.66
C ASP A 235 -17.37 38.51 -11.53
N ASN A 236 -18.65 38.81 -11.35
CA ASN A 236 -19.73 38.31 -12.21
C ASN A 236 -19.90 39.25 -13.39
N VAL A 237 -19.98 38.71 -14.60
CA VAL A 237 -19.96 39.49 -15.83
C VAL A 237 -21.16 39.15 -16.71
N THR A 238 -21.84 40.18 -17.21
CA THR A 238 -22.91 40.08 -18.21
C THR A 238 -22.50 40.80 -19.49
N VAL A 239 -22.41 40.07 -20.59
CA VAL A 239 -22.33 40.65 -21.94
C VAL A 239 -23.76 40.86 -22.42
N ASP A 240 -24.24 42.10 -22.35
CA ASP A 240 -25.65 42.42 -22.58
C ASP A 240 -26.03 42.40 -24.07
N THR A 241 -27.34 42.34 -24.34
CA THR A 241 -27.90 42.21 -25.69
C THR A 241 -27.43 43.33 -26.60
N GLY A 242 -27.02 42.98 -27.83
CA GLY A 242 -26.55 43.95 -28.84
C GLY A 242 -25.09 44.36 -28.71
N HIS A 243 -24.41 44.02 -27.62
CA HIS A 243 -22.98 44.28 -27.45
C HIS A 243 -22.12 43.11 -27.92
N THR A 244 -20.99 43.43 -28.57
CA THR A 244 -19.90 42.48 -28.82
C THR A 244 -18.72 42.81 -27.93
N VAL A 245 -18.36 41.90 -27.02
CA VAL A 245 -17.20 42.04 -26.15
C VAL A 245 -16.11 41.10 -26.63
N THR A 246 -14.89 41.62 -26.81
CA THR A 246 -13.73 40.83 -27.25
C THR A 246 -12.73 40.66 -26.11
N ILE A 247 -12.46 39.42 -25.72
CA ILE A 247 -11.37 39.06 -24.80
C ILE A 247 -10.06 39.39 -25.51
N ASP A 248 -9.27 40.32 -24.99
CA ASP A 248 -8.16 40.95 -25.72
C ASP A 248 -6.79 40.78 -25.05
N ALA A 249 -6.74 40.30 -23.81
CA ALA A 249 -5.50 40.06 -23.06
C ALA A 249 -5.46 38.67 -22.44
N ALA A 250 -4.23 38.17 -22.19
CA ALA A 250 -4.03 36.92 -21.46
C ALA A 250 -4.57 37.01 -20.02
N SER A 251 -4.94 35.87 -19.45
CA SER A 251 -5.39 35.73 -18.06
C SER A 251 -6.69 36.49 -17.70
N GLN A 252 -7.41 37.02 -18.69
CA GLN A 252 -8.78 37.49 -18.48
C GLN A 252 -9.71 36.30 -18.18
N ALA A 253 -10.62 36.51 -17.23
CA ALA A 253 -11.53 35.50 -16.71
C ALA A 253 -12.72 36.17 -16.01
N ALA A 254 -13.75 35.39 -15.69
CA ALA A 254 -14.88 35.81 -14.86
C ALA A 254 -15.19 34.74 -13.80
N ASN A 255 -15.89 35.14 -12.74
CA ASN A 255 -16.48 34.21 -11.79
C ASN A 255 -17.71 33.54 -12.40
N ASN A 256 -18.80 34.29 -12.53
CA ASN A 256 -19.96 33.90 -13.34
C ASN A 256 -19.95 34.69 -14.65
N LEU A 257 -20.35 34.05 -15.74
CA LEU A 257 -20.47 34.72 -17.04
C LEU A 257 -21.87 34.50 -17.62
N THR A 258 -22.59 35.59 -17.86
CA THR A 258 -23.85 35.59 -18.61
C THR A 258 -23.62 36.24 -19.97
N VAL A 259 -24.01 35.58 -21.06
CA VAL A 259 -23.86 36.10 -22.43
C VAL A 259 -25.23 36.19 -23.08
N LYS A 260 -25.70 37.42 -23.31
CA LYS A 260 -26.91 37.74 -24.08
C LYS A 260 -26.58 38.39 -25.44
N GLY A 261 -25.43 39.04 -25.53
CA GLY A 261 -24.83 39.55 -26.78
C GLY A 261 -23.81 38.57 -27.36
N THR A 262 -22.66 39.07 -27.80
CA THR A 262 -21.59 38.27 -28.39
C THR A 262 -20.30 38.36 -27.58
N LEU A 263 -19.71 37.22 -27.23
CA LEU A 263 -18.37 37.13 -26.64
C LEU A 263 -17.39 36.53 -27.65
N ASN A 264 -16.38 37.31 -28.05
CA ASN A 264 -15.35 36.92 -29.01
C ASN A 264 -13.96 36.83 -28.36
N TYR A 265 -13.03 36.15 -29.03
CA TYR A 265 -11.61 36.18 -28.68
C TYR A 265 -10.82 37.05 -29.65
N GLY A 266 -9.89 37.82 -29.10
CA GLY A 266 -8.84 38.53 -29.82
C GLY A 266 -7.65 37.62 -30.16
N THR A 267 -6.60 38.22 -30.70
CA THR A 267 -5.38 37.53 -31.13
C THR A 267 -4.60 36.97 -29.94
N THR A 268 -4.35 37.80 -28.93
CA THR A 268 -3.50 37.54 -27.75
C THR A 268 -3.95 36.39 -26.83
N PRO A 269 -5.21 36.32 -26.35
CA PRO A 269 -5.59 35.28 -25.38
C PRO A 269 -5.53 33.89 -26.02
N ALA A 270 -4.97 32.91 -25.31
CA ALA A 270 -5.05 31.50 -25.68
C ALA A 270 -6.28 30.81 -25.05
N SER A 271 -6.74 31.33 -23.91
CA SER A 271 -7.84 30.78 -23.13
C SER A 271 -8.63 31.86 -22.40
N PHE A 272 -9.83 31.51 -21.96
CA PHE A 272 -10.65 32.27 -21.03
C PHE A 272 -11.27 31.31 -20.00
N ALA A 273 -11.26 31.70 -18.73
CA ALA A 273 -11.80 30.89 -17.64
C ALA A 273 -13.09 31.50 -17.06
N VAL A 274 -14.07 30.63 -16.82
CA VAL A 274 -15.25 30.89 -16.00
C VAL A 274 -15.11 30.06 -14.73
N ASN A 275 -14.84 30.73 -13.61
CA ASN A 275 -14.52 30.07 -12.35
C ASN A 275 -15.74 29.45 -11.65
N ASN A 276 -16.94 29.83 -12.08
CA ASN A 276 -18.21 29.24 -11.66
C ASN A 276 -19.10 28.98 -12.89
N ASP A 277 -20.33 29.51 -12.93
CA ASP A 277 -21.33 29.13 -13.94
C ASP A 277 -21.24 30.00 -15.20
N LEU A 278 -21.47 29.36 -16.36
CA LEU A 278 -21.62 29.99 -17.67
C LEU A 278 -23.07 29.87 -18.15
N ASN A 279 -23.72 30.99 -18.38
CA ASN A 279 -25.08 31.08 -18.90
C ASN A 279 -25.04 31.79 -20.27
N VAL A 280 -25.24 31.04 -21.36
CA VAL A 280 -25.41 31.61 -22.69
C VAL A 280 -26.90 31.69 -22.96
N ASN A 281 -27.48 32.87 -22.82
CA ASN A 281 -28.92 33.06 -22.95
C ASN A 281 -29.35 33.00 -24.42
N SER A 282 -30.66 32.86 -24.65
CA SER A 282 -31.23 32.97 -26.00
C SER A 282 -30.80 34.28 -26.66
N GLY A 283 -30.33 34.19 -27.91
CA GLY A 283 -29.73 35.31 -28.66
C GLY A 283 -28.24 35.55 -28.39
N GLY A 284 -27.68 34.95 -27.34
CA GLY A 284 -26.26 35.02 -27.01
C GLY A 284 -25.38 34.15 -27.89
N LEU A 285 -24.16 34.63 -28.19
CA LEU A 285 -23.14 33.91 -28.96
C LEU A 285 -21.80 33.91 -28.22
N VAL A 286 -21.19 32.74 -28.05
CA VAL A 286 -19.79 32.61 -27.59
C VAL A 286 -18.94 32.00 -28.69
N SER A 287 -18.00 32.78 -29.23
CA SER A 287 -17.08 32.35 -30.30
C SER A 287 -15.70 32.02 -29.71
N VAL A 288 -15.38 30.74 -29.53
CA VAL A 288 -14.13 30.28 -28.89
C VAL A 288 -12.98 30.18 -29.92
N PHE A 289 -12.81 31.24 -30.71
CA PHE A 289 -11.79 31.35 -31.75
C PHE A 289 -11.51 32.81 -32.13
N ASN A 290 -10.39 33.04 -32.80
CA ASN A 290 -10.07 34.28 -33.50
C ASN A 290 -9.66 33.97 -34.94
N GLY A 291 -10.45 34.41 -35.92
CA GLY A 291 -10.28 34.03 -37.33
C GLY A 291 -10.33 32.52 -37.51
N THR A 292 -9.22 31.91 -37.93
CA THR A 292 -9.08 30.44 -38.08
C THR A 292 -8.43 29.76 -36.86
N THR A 293 -8.06 30.54 -35.84
CA THR A 293 -7.33 30.04 -34.67
C THR A 293 -8.28 29.73 -33.53
N GLY A 294 -8.49 28.45 -33.23
CA GLY A 294 -9.28 28.01 -32.07
C GLY A 294 -8.63 28.41 -30.74
N LYS A 295 -9.46 28.61 -29.71
CA LYS A 295 -9.04 28.98 -28.35
C LYS A 295 -9.57 27.96 -27.33
N THR A 296 -9.29 28.18 -26.04
CA THR A 296 -9.79 27.30 -24.97
C THR A 296 -10.76 28.04 -24.05
N LEU A 297 -11.98 27.52 -23.89
CA LEU A 297 -12.91 27.93 -22.85
C LEU A 297 -12.87 26.91 -21.71
N THR A 298 -12.56 27.36 -20.50
CA THR A 298 -12.53 26.52 -19.30
C THR A 298 -13.63 26.94 -18.35
N VAL A 299 -14.48 25.99 -17.95
CA VAL A 299 -15.61 26.25 -17.03
C VAL A 299 -15.49 25.30 -15.84
N LYS A 300 -15.49 25.86 -14.62
CA LYS A 300 -15.43 25.10 -13.37
C LYS A 300 -16.82 24.78 -12.80
N GLY A 301 -17.82 25.62 -13.05
CA GLY A 301 -19.21 25.41 -12.66
C GLY A 301 -20.05 24.80 -13.77
N ASN A 302 -21.35 25.07 -13.75
CA ASN A 302 -22.31 24.56 -14.72
C ASN A 302 -22.31 25.40 -16.00
N ILE A 303 -22.77 24.80 -17.10
CA ILE A 303 -23.04 25.46 -18.36
C ILE A 303 -24.53 25.32 -18.67
N VAL A 304 -25.20 26.45 -18.86
CA VAL A 304 -26.54 26.53 -19.44
C VAL A 304 -26.42 27.25 -20.78
N ASN A 305 -26.59 26.52 -21.88
CA ASN A 305 -26.55 27.06 -23.23
C ASN A 305 -27.94 27.07 -23.84
N ASP A 306 -28.61 28.21 -23.79
CA ASP A 306 -29.88 28.50 -24.46
C ASP A 306 -29.69 29.33 -25.75
N GLY A 307 -28.46 29.75 -26.05
CA GLY A 307 -28.05 30.48 -27.24
C GLY A 307 -27.19 29.64 -28.20
N ALA A 308 -26.07 30.20 -28.65
CA ALA A 308 -25.11 29.53 -29.53
C ALA A 308 -23.69 29.57 -28.95
N MET A 309 -23.01 28.42 -28.98
CA MET A 309 -21.58 28.32 -28.66
C MET A 309 -20.82 27.75 -29.86
N ASP A 310 -19.88 28.52 -30.41
CA ASP A 310 -19.01 28.05 -31.48
C ASP A 310 -17.62 27.69 -30.94
N ILE A 311 -17.38 26.40 -30.84
CA ILE A 311 -16.08 25.81 -30.46
C ILE A 311 -15.57 24.92 -31.61
N SER A 312 -16.06 25.13 -32.83
CA SER A 312 -15.81 24.24 -33.97
C SER A 312 -14.49 24.52 -34.72
N VAL A 313 -13.86 25.66 -34.45
CA VAL A 313 -12.65 26.16 -35.13
C VAL A 313 -11.38 25.81 -34.33
N GLY A 314 -10.32 25.35 -35.02
CA GLY A 314 -9.03 25.01 -34.42
C GLY A 314 -8.40 23.73 -34.97
N ALA A 315 -7.20 23.39 -34.50
CA ALA A 315 -6.46 22.15 -34.80
C ALA A 315 -5.70 21.67 -33.54
N THR A 316 -5.31 20.37 -33.50
CA THR A 316 -4.62 19.73 -32.36
C THR A 316 -5.30 19.99 -31.01
N SER A 317 -4.83 20.94 -30.21
CA SER A 317 -5.39 21.33 -28.90
C SER A 317 -6.21 22.62 -28.91
N ALA A 318 -6.25 23.35 -30.03
CA ALA A 318 -6.98 24.61 -30.19
C ALA A 318 -8.47 24.36 -30.49
N GLY A 319 -9.37 25.22 -29.99
CA GLY A 319 -10.82 25.04 -30.11
C GLY A 319 -11.32 24.01 -29.11
N ASN A 320 -11.17 24.31 -27.82
CA ASN A 320 -11.38 23.35 -26.74
C ASN A 320 -12.36 23.86 -25.69
N LEU A 321 -13.28 22.99 -25.27
CA LEU A 321 -14.08 23.17 -24.06
C LEU A 321 -13.51 22.29 -22.95
N THR A 322 -13.21 22.87 -21.80
CA THR A 322 -12.71 22.14 -20.62
C THR A 322 -13.67 22.25 -19.46
N LEU A 323 -14.10 21.11 -18.92
CA LEU A 323 -14.83 21.00 -17.65
C LEU A 323 -13.86 20.51 -16.57
N ASN A 324 -13.44 21.40 -15.67
CA ASN A 324 -12.41 21.14 -14.64
C ASN A 324 -12.88 21.45 -13.22
N GLY A 325 -14.18 21.37 -12.96
CA GLY A 325 -14.77 21.62 -11.65
C GLY A 325 -14.32 20.62 -10.59
N SER A 326 -14.48 21.01 -9.33
CA SER A 326 -14.37 20.13 -8.15
C SER A 326 -15.74 19.72 -7.60
N ASN A 327 -16.82 20.34 -8.08
CA ASN A 327 -18.21 19.96 -7.84
C ASN A 327 -18.76 19.17 -9.05
N VAL A 328 -19.91 18.51 -8.87
CA VAL A 328 -20.62 17.91 -10.01
C VAL A 328 -21.01 19.02 -10.99
N GLN A 329 -20.58 18.90 -12.24
CA GLN A 329 -20.89 19.89 -13.29
C GLN A 329 -22.06 19.43 -14.16
N THR A 330 -22.90 20.37 -14.55
CA THR A 330 -24.00 20.14 -15.49
C THR A 330 -23.78 20.95 -16.76
N VAL A 331 -23.95 20.33 -17.92
CA VAL A 331 -24.06 20.99 -19.23
C VAL A 331 -25.46 20.75 -19.77
N SER A 332 -26.22 21.82 -19.96
CA SER A 332 -27.65 21.79 -20.27
C SER A 332 -28.07 23.01 -21.09
N GLY A 333 -29.36 23.09 -21.41
CA GLY A 333 -29.97 24.21 -22.14
C GLY A 333 -30.60 23.78 -23.47
N SER A 334 -31.40 24.68 -24.06
CA SER A 334 -32.12 24.44 -25.33
C SER A 334 -31.38 24.96 -26.57
N GLY A 335 -30.20 25.55 -26.39
CA GLY A 335 -29.39 26.18 -27.43
C GLY A 335 -28.62 25.17 -28.28
N THR A 336 -27.62 25.68 -29.01
CA THR A 336 -26.85 24.89 -29.98
C THR A 336 -25.35 25.07 -29.82
N PHE A 337 -24.60 24.03 -30.19
CA PHE A 337 -23.21 24.21 -30.62
C PHE A 337 -23.22 24.56 -32.10
N THR A 338 -22.62 25.68 -32.48
CA THR A 338 -22.56 26.12 -33.88
C THR A 338 -21.93 25.02 -34.74
N ASN A 339 -22.47 24.80 -35.95
CA ASN A 339 -22.10 23.68 -36.82
C ASN A 339 -22.34 22.27 -36.21
N GLY A 340 -23.09 22.17 -35.11
CA GLY A 340 -23.45 20.91 -34.46
C GLY A 340 -22.29 20.17 -33.78
N ASN A 341 -21.11 20.80 -33.64
CA ASN A 341 -19.93 20.13 -33.12
C ASN A 341 -19.06 21.04 -32.23
N ILE A 342 -18.27 20.38 -31.39
CA ILE A 342 -17.14 20.95 -30.67
C ILE A 342 -15.87 20.38 -31.30
N ARG A 343 -14.84 21.20 -31.50
CA ARG A 343 -13.57 20.73 -32.06
C ARG A 343 -12.85 19.79 -31.09
N ASN A 344 -12.57 20.24 -29.87
CA ASN A 344 -11.95 19.44 -28.80
C ASN A 344 -12.74 19.54 -27.50
N LEU A 345 -12.87 18.43 -26.77
CA LEU A 345 -13.54 18.38 -25.48
C LEU A 345 -12.66 17.71 -24.42
N THR A 346 -12.54 18.36 -23.26
CA THR A 346 -11.76 17.88 -22.13
C THR A 346 -12.64 17.78 -20.88
N PHE A 347 -12.75 16.57 -20.34
CA PHE A 347 -13.32 16.30 -19.03
C PHE A 347 -12.18 16.03 -18.03
N SER A 348 -11.94 16.99 -17.14
CA SER A 348 -10.93 16.93 -16.07
C SER A 348 -11.53 17.30 -14.70
N ASN A 349 -12.83 17.08 -14.55
CA ASN A 349 -13.54 17.27 -13.29
C ASN A 349 -12.96 16.34 -12.21
N THR A 350 -12.64 16.92 -11.05
CA THR A 350 -11.94 16.24 -9.96
C THR A 350 -12.89 15.72 -8.87
N ASN A 351 -14.19 15.98 -8.99
CA ASN A 351 -15.20 15.48 -8.06
C ASN A 351 -15.24 13.94 -8.09
N THR A 352 -15.32 13.31 -6.92
CA THR A 352 -15.31 11.85 -6.74
C THR A 352 -16.69 11.20 -6.89
N SER A 353 -17.76 11.99 -6.99
CA SER A 353 -19.14 11.50 -7.19
C SER A 353 -19.30 10.76 -8.52
N ILE A 354 -20.36 9.94 -8.58
CA ILE A 354 -20.76 9.17 -9.76
C ILE A 354 -22.24 9.46 -10.01
N PRO A 355 -22.60 10.25 -11.05
CA PRO A 355 -21.72 10.99 -11.96
C PRO A 355 -20.95 12.14 -11.30
N ASN A 356 -19.87 12.58 -11.95
CA ASN A 356 -19.28 13.90 -11.68
C ASN A 356 -19.59 14.93 -12.78
N ILE A 357 -20.14 14.50 -13.91
CA ILE A 357 -20.62 15.37 -14.98
C ILE A 357 -21.99 14.88 -15.45
N ASN A 358 -22.98 15.76 -15.49
CA ASN A 358 -24.27 15.55 -16.15
C ASN A 358 -24.28 16.33 -17.47
N TRP A 359 -24.36 15.64 -18.59
CA TRP A 359 -24.37 16.27 -19.91
C TRP A 359 -25.68 15.95 -20.63
N SER A 360 -26.52 16.97 -20.81
CA SER A 360 -27.92 16.81 -21.25
C SER A 360 -28.20 17.39 -22.64
N MET A 361 -27.18 17.48 -23.51
CA MET A 361 -27.30 17.97 -24.88
C MET A 361 -26.62 17.02 -25.87
N ASN A 362 -27.13 16.93 -27.10
CA ASN A 362 -26.44 16.17 -28.15
C ASN A 362 -25.21 16.94 -28.65
N VAL A 363 -24.10 16.26 -28.85
CA VAL A 363 -22.87 16.89 -29.36
C VAL A 363 -22.02 15.92 -30.18
N ALA A 364 -21.43 16.41 -31.26
CA ALA A 364 -20.34 15.74 -31.97
C ALA A 364 -19.00 16.38 -31.60
N ILE A 365 -17.96 15.57 -31.37
CA ILE A 365 -16.61 16.01 -31.04
C ILE A 365 -15.74 15.74 -32.25
N ALA A 366 -15.43 16.78 -33.02
CA ALA A 366 -14.85 16.64 -34.34
C ALA A 366 -13.39 16.14 -34.33
N TYR A 367 -12.64 16.35 -33.24
CA TYR A 367 -11.21 16.06 -33.20
C TYR A 367 -10.76 15.27 -31.97
N ASN A 368 -10.45 15.89 -30.82
CA ASN A 368 -10.00 15.16 -29.62
C ASN A 368 -11.05 15.13 -28.51
N LEU A 369 -11.17 13.98 -27.84
CA LEU A 369 -11.90 13.81 -26.59
C LEU A 369 -10.92 13.32 -25.52
N SER A 370 -10.69 14.14 -24.50
CA SER A 370 -9.84 13.78 -23.36
C SER A 370 -10.68 13.65 -22.10
N MET A 371 -10.58 12.49 -21.44
CA MET A 371 -11.31 12.18 -20.21
C MET A 371 -10.30 11.72 -19.16
N THR A 372 -10.30 12.37 -17.99
CA THR A 372 -9.48 11.97 -16.83
C THR A 372 -10.36 11.99 -15.59
N GLY A 373 -10.67 10.82 -15.02
CA GLY A 373 -11.51 10.69 -13.83
C GLY A 373 -13.01 10.96 -14.07
N ALA A 374 -13.40 11.23 -15.32
CA ALA A 374 -14.77 11.59 -15.69
C ALA A 374 -15.73 10.38 -15.67
N ARG A 375 -16.88 10.56 -15.04
CA ARG A 375 -18.01 9.62 -14.99
C ARG A 375 -19.24 10.39 -15.44
N VAL A 376 -19.47 10.36 -16.74
CA VAL A 376 -20.39 11.25 -17.43
C VAL A 376 -21.76 10.59 -17.57
N ASN A 377 -22.78 11.19 -16.97
CA ASN A 377 -24.17 10.84 -17.21
C ASN A 377 -24.67 11.60 -18.44
N LEU A 378 -25.12 10.88 -19.47
CA LEU A 378 -25.70 11.48 -20.67
C LEU A 378 -27.23 11.56 -20.64
N GLY A 379 -27.91 10.91 -19.69
CA GLY A 379 -29.37 10.76 -19.74
C GLY A 379 -29.82 10.23 -21.11
N THR A 380 -30.68 10.99 -21.80
CA THR A 380 -31.17 10.67 -23.15
C THR A 380 -30.31 11.27 -24.28
N SER A 381 -29.22 11.97 -23.95
CA SER A 381 -28.35 12.62 -24.92
C SER A 381 -27.35 11.67 -25.56
N LYS A 382 -26.82 12.09 -26.72
CA LYS A 382 -25.82 11.38 -27.50
C LYS A 382 -24.54 12.20 -27.62
N VAL A 383 -23.40 11.56 -27.37
CA VAL A 383 -22.07 12.07 -27.71
C VAL A 383 -21.52 11.27 -28.88
N THR A 384 -21.17 11.94 -29.97
CA THR A 384 -20.48 11.32 -31.12
C THR A 384 -19.01 11.75 -31.13
N PHE A 385 -18.09 10.80 -31.21
CA PHE A 385 -16.66 11.06 -31.44
C PHE A 385 -16.33 10.95 -32.92
N GLY A 386 -15.95 12.09 -33.51
CA GLY A 386 -15.92 12.34 -34.95
C GLY A 386 -17.12 13.17 -35.42
N TYR A 387 -16.98 13.81 -36.58
CA TYR A 387 -18.02 14.62 -37.21
C TYR A 387 -17.84 14.61 -38.73
N ASN A 388 -18.61 13.77 -39.44
CA ASN A 388 -18.43 13.47 -40.88
C ASN A 388 -17.00 12.99 -41.26
N ALA A 389 -16.18 12.71 -40.25
CA ALA A 389 -14.80 12.28 -40.29
C ALA A 389 -14.49 11.59 -38.95
N ALA A 390 -13.50 10.70 -38.93
CA ALA A 390 -13.08 10.08 -37.68
C ALA A 390 -12.50 11.13 -36.73
N GLY A 391 -12.79 10.98 -35.44
CA GLY A 391 -12.05 11.69 -34.39
C GLY A 391 -10.58 11.28 -34.39
N ASN A 392 -9.72 12.14 -33.86
CA ASN A 392 -8.28 11.96 -33.83
C ASN A 392 -7.85 11.15 -32.59
N THR A 393 -7.77 11.77 -31.42
CA THR A 393 -7.33 11.11 -30.18
C THR A 393 -8.47 11.02 -29.18
N LEU A 394 -8.74 9.80 -28.70
CA LEU A 394 -9.52 9.56 -27.48
C LEU A 394 -8.55 9.23 -26.33
N THR A 395 -8.69 9.92 -25.21
CA THR A 395 -8.07 9.54 -23.93
C THR A 395 -9.18 9.21 -22.95
N ALA A 396 -9.24 7.94 -22.51
CA ALA A 396 -10.19 7.48 -21.52
C ALA A 396 -9.57 6.29 -20.77
N PRO A 397 -8.77 6.52 -19.72
CA PRO A 397 -8.17 5.43 -18.95
C PRO A 397 -9.25 4.60 -18.25
N SER A 398 -8.88 3.40 -17.76
CA SER A 398 -9.81 2.55 -17.02
C SER A 398 -10.41 3.29 -15.82
N GLY A 399 -11.72 3.12 -15.59
CA GLY A 399 -12.48 3.86 -14.57
C GLY A 399 -12.99 5.24 -14.99
N THR A 400 -12.79 5.62 -16.26
CA THR A 400 -13.32 6.85 -16.86
C THR A 400 -14.22 6.52 -18.05
N GLY A 401 -15.38 7.16 -18.17
CA GLY A 401 -16.30 6.89 -19.27
C GLY A 401 -17.72 7.44 -19.08
N PHE A 402 -18.62 6.95 -19.92
CA PHE A 402 -20.05 7.26 -19.87
C PHE A 402 -20.79 6.23 -19.01
N LEU A 403 -21.73 6.71 -18.21
CA LEU A 403 -22.56 5.88 -17.34
C LEU A 403 -23.63 5.09 -18.12
N PRO A 404 -24.23 4.07 -17.49
CA PRO A 404 -25.23 3.21 -18.11
C PRO A 404 -26.44 4.01 -18.63
N GLY A 405 -26.98 3.58 -19.77
CA GLY A 405 -28.04 4.27 -20.50
C GLY A 405 -27.55 5.39 -21.44
N GLY A 406 -26.35 5.93 -21.21
CA GLY A 406 -25.77 6.95 -22.09
C GLY A 406 -25.41 6.40 -23.47
N LYS A 407 -25.71 7.16 -24.53
CA LYS A 407 -25.38 6.77 -25.91
C LYS A 407 -24.08 7.42 -26.36
N PHE A 408 -23.06 6.60 -26.57
CA PHE A 408 -21.78 7.03 -27.15
C PHE A 408 -21.62 6.46 -28.55
N SER A 409 -21.15 7.29 -29.47
CA SER A 409 -21.07 6.95 -30.88
C SER A 409 -19.73 7.32 -31.48
N ARG A 410 -19.34 6.63 -32.55
CA ARG A 410 -18.10 6.88 -33.29
C ARG A 410 -18.36 6.98 -34.77
N TYR A 411 -17.74 7.99 -35.38
CA TYR A 411 -17.67 8.07 -36.83
C TYR A 411 -16.52 7.23 -37.37
N TRP A 412 -16.83 6.40 -38.35
CA TRP A 412 -15.91 5.50 -39.04
C TRP A 412 -15.71 6.00 -40.47
N THR A 413 -14.47 6.15 -40.91
CA THR A 413 -14.16 6.44 -42.33
C THR A 413 -14.30 5.18 -43.19
N ALA A 414 -14.15 5.25 -44.52
CA ALA A 414 -14.19 4.03 -45.34
C ALA A 414 -13.00 3.07 -45.08
N THR A 415 -11.89 3.56 -44.51
CA THR A 415 -10.62 2.81 -44.42
C THR A 415 -10.18 2.44 -43.00
N ALA A 416 -10.79 3.01 -41.96
CA ALA A 416 -10.33 2.80 -40.58
C ALA A 416 -10.69 1.39 -40.04
N THR A 417 -9.70 0.59 -39.63
CA THR A 417 -9.95 -0.75 -39.08
C THR A 417 -10.13 -0.73 -37.56
N GLY A 418 -9.43 0.16 -36.84
CA GLY A 418 -9.54 0.30 -35.38
C GLY A 418 -8.42 -0.41 -34.62
N THR A 419 -8.72 -0.90 -33.42
CA THR A 419 -7.80 -1.57 -32.49
C THR A 419 -7.43 -2.97 -32.96
N ALA A 420 -6.13 -3.27 -33.11
CA ALA A 420 -5.69 -4.67 -33.20
C ALA A 420 -5.95 -5.39 -31.87
N VAL A 421 -6.59 -6.57 -31.94
CA VAL A 421 -6.96 -7.36 -30.75
C VAL A 421 -6.14 -8.65 -30.74
N THR A 422 -5.46 -8.90 -29.63
CA THR A 422 -4.63 -10.08 -29.43
C THR A 422 -5.30 -11.01 -28.42
N ALA A 423 -5.28 -12.31 -28.71
CA ALA A 423 -5.83 -13.32 -27.82
C ALA A 423 -5.13 -13.27 -26.45
N GLY A 424 -5.89 -13.38 -25.38
CA GLY A 424 -5.36 -13.39 -24.01
C GLY A 424 -5.04 -12.02 -23.42
N VAL A 425 -5.33 -10.92 -24.13
CA VAL A 425 -4.92 -9.56 -23.72
C VAL A 425 -6.09 -8.57 -23.82
N ASP A 426 -6.39 -7.87 -22.72
CA ASP A 426 -7.36 -6.78 -22.74
C ASP A 426 -6.79 -5.60 -23.56
N PRO A 427 -7.52 -5.08 -24.56
CA PRO A 427 -7.05 -3.95 -25.32
C PRO A 427 -6.92 -2.69 -24.45
N THR A 428 -5.84 -1.92 -24.66
CA THR A 428 -5.56 -0.68 -23.91
C THR A 428 -5.57 0.57 -24.80
N ASN A 429 -5.43 0.41 -26.12
CA ASN A 429 -5.46 1.53 -27.06
C ASN A 429 -6.90 2.10 -27.20
N THR A 430 -7.06 3.22 -27.88
CA THR A 430 -8.34 3.97 -27.87
C THR A 430 -8.96 4.15 -29.25
N THR A 431 -8.40 3.56 -30.30
CA THR A 431 -8.84 3.78 -31.69
C THR A 431 -10.21 3.19 -32.01
N SER A 432 -10.62 2.08 -31.36
CA SER A 432 -11.99 1.53 -31.47
C SER A 432 -12.73 1.34 -30.14
N ARG A 433 -12.28 2.02 -29.08
CA ARG A 433 -12.83 1.93 -27.72
C ARG A 433 -14.13 2.72 -27.54
N TYR A 434 -15.15 2.13 -26.95
CA TYR A 434 -16.34 2.83 -26.46
C TYR A 434 -16.23 2.87 -24.93
N PRO A 435 -15.88 4.01 -24.32
CA PRO A 435 -15.51 4.08 -22.92
C PRO A 435 -16.76 4.16 -22.03
N PHE A 436 -17.27 3.03 -21.60
CA PHE A 436 -18.34 2.97 -20.60
C PHE A 436 -17.79 2.63 -19.23
N VAL A 437 -18.53 3.05 -18.20
CA VAL A 437 -18.33 2.64 -16.82
C VAL A 437 -19.67 2.22 -16.21
N ASN A 438 -19.63 1.38 -15.19
CA ASN A 438 -20.81 0.98 -14.45
C ASN A 438 -21.24 2.04 -13.41
N ASN A 439 -22.33 1.80 -12.67
CA ASN A 439 -22.80 2.72 -11.62
C ASN A 439 -21.81 2.93 -10.47
N SER A 440 -20.77 2.09 -10.36
CA SER A 440 -19.67 2.22 -9.39
C SER A 440 -18.38 2.78 -10.00
N GLY A 441 -18.42 3.25 -11.25
CA GLY A 441 -17.25 3.80 -11.95
C GLY A 441 -16.24 2.76 -12.42
N ARG A 442 -16.58 1.47 -12.42
CA ARG A 442 -15.73 0.39 -12.91
C ARG A 442 -15.82 0.29 -14.42
N ASP A 443 -14.71 -0.05 -15.08
CA ASP A 443 -14.62 -0.13 -16.54
C ASP A 443 -15.65 -1.11 -17.13
N ARG A 444 -16.33 -0.66 -18.18
CA ARG A 444 -17.27 -1.42 -19.01
C ARG A 444 -17.01 -1.16 -20.49
N SER A 445 -15.77 -0.82 -20.83
CA SER A 445 -15.41 -0.50 -22.20
C SER A 445 -15.68 -1.67 -23.14
N MET A 446 -16.21 -1.35 -24.32
CA MET A 446 -16.26 -2.28 -25.43
C MET A 446 -15.35 -1.81 -26.57
N TYR A 447 -14.87 -2.74 -27.37
CA TYR A 447 -14.10 -2.47 -28.57
C TYR A 447 -14.80 -3.10 -29.77
N ILE A 448 -14.92 -2.34 -30.86
CA ILE A 448 -15.48 -2.83 -32.12
C ILE A 448 -14.49 -2.51 -33.22
N THR A 449 -13.76 -3.51 -33.72
CA THR A 449 -12.76 -3.34 -34.78
C THR A 449 -13.29 -3.92 -36.09
N ARG A 450 -13.14 -3.21 -37.21
CA ARG A 450 -13.47 -3.71 -38.55
C ARG A 450 -12.34 -4.59 -39.08
N THR A 451 -12.69 -5.75 -39.65
CA THR A 451 -11.69 -6.71 -40.13
C THR A 451 -11.10 -6.36 -41.50
N ASN A 452 -11.72 -5.46 -42.26
CA ASN A 452 -11.27 -5.03 -43.58
C ASN A 452 -11.12 -3.51 -43.68
N ALA A 453 -10.06 -3.05 -44.35
CA ALA A 453 -9.86 -1.65 -44.71
C ALA A 453 -10.48 -1.30 -46.09
N THR A 454 -10.65 -2.28 -46.97
CA THR A 454 -11.14 -2.09 -48.35
C THR A 454 -12.57 -2.56 -48.47
N GLY A 455 -13.45 -1.74 -49.08
CA GLY A 455 -14.88 -2.05 -49.29
C GLY A 455 -15.80 -1.77 -48.10
N ALA A 456 -15.26 -1.25 -46.99
CA ALA A 456 -16.08 -0.79 -45.87
C ALA A 456 -16.70 0.58 -46.17
N ALA A 457 -17.93 0.80 -45.68
CA ALA A 457 -18.62 2.08 -45.82
C ALA A 457 -18.36 2.99 -44.61
N ALA A 458 -18.20 4.29 -44.86
CA ALA A 458 -18.14 5.29 -43.81
C ALA A 458 -19.52 5.50 -43.17
N GLY A 459 -19.55 5.83 -41.88
CA GLY A 459 -20.80 6.03 -41.16
C GLY A 459 -20.62 6.15 -39.66
N GLU A 460 -21.71 6.11 -38.91
CA GLU A 460 -21.70 6.24 -37.47
C GLU A 460 -22.21 4.94 -36.78
N LEU A 461 -21.42 4.44 -35.83
CA LEU A 461 -21.76 3.26 -35.02
C LEU A 461 -21.84 3.67 -33.56
N ALA A 462 -22.99 3.44 -32.95
CA ALA A 462 -23.29 3.79 -31.56
C ALA A 462 -23.35 2.57 -30.67
N ALA A 463 -23.09 2.79 -29.39
CA ALA A 463 -23.27 1.81 -28.35
C ALA A 463 -23.99 2.43 -27.14
N VAL A 464 -24.72 1.57 -26.42
CA VAL A 464 -25.29 1.86 -25.10
C VAL A 464 -24.94 0.69 -24.18
N TYR A 465 -24.37 1.00 -23.02
CA TYR A 465 -24.17 0.01 -21.96
C TYR A 465 -25.35 0.02 -20.98
N THR A 466 -25.82 -1.16 -20.60
CA THR A 466 -26.80 -1.38 -19.53
C THR A 466 -26.13 -2.13 -18.39
N ASP A 467 -26.25 -1.62 -17.17
CA ASP A 467 -25.59 -2.21 -16.00
C ASP A 467 -26.41 -3.30 -15.33
N ALA A 468 -25.70 -4.26 -14.74
CA ALA A 468 -26.27 -5.27 -13.85
C ALA A 468 -25.20 -5.73 -12.85
N ASN A 469 -25.64 -6.32 -11.75
CA ASN A 469 -24.78 -6.98 -10.77
C ASN A 469 -25.11 -8.47 -10.61
N THR A 470 -25.89 -9.02 -11.55
CA THR A 470 -26.38 -10.39 -11.54
C THR A 470 -25.83 -11.22 -12.70
N MET A 471 -25.90 -12.53 -12.52
CA MET A 471 -25.65 -13.53 -13.56
C MET A 471 -26.93 -14.35 -13.73
N THR A 472 -27.31 -14.63 -14.97
CA THR A 472 -28.27 -15.70 -15.29
C THR A 472 -27.49 -17.02 -15.37
N THR A 473 -27.87 -18.03 -14.59
CA THR A 473 -27.19 -19.34 -14.52
C THR A 473 -28.08 -20.46 -15.07
N GLY A 474 -27.49 -21.65 -15.34
CA GLY A 474 -28.24 -22.83 -15.79
C GLY A 474 -28.64 -22.80 -17.28
N LEU A 475 -27.99 -21.95 -18.08
CA LEU A 475 -28.15 -21.91 -19.53
C LEU A 475 -27.57 -23.17 -20.19
N ASN A 476 -28.00 -23.45 -21.41
CA ASN A 476 -27.47 -24.52 -22.24
C ASN A 476 -27.28 -24.01 -23.68
N ILE A 477 -26.32 -23.10 -23.86
CA ILE A 477 -26.07 -22.43 -25.14
C ILE A 477 -24.77 -22.95 -25.73
N ASN A 478 -24.87 -23.71 -26.82
CA ASN A 478 -23.72 -24.24 -27.53
C ASN A 478 -23.05 -23.14 -28.38
N ASP A 479 -21.76 -22.96 -28.16
CA ASP A 479 -20.85 -22.15 -28.95
C ASP A 479 -19.70 -23.03 -29.48
N GLY A 480 -19.96 -23.70 -30.59
CA GLY A 480 -19.13 -24.82 -31.05
C GLY A 480 -19.22 -26.01 -30.10
N SER A 481 -18.07 -26.52 -29.65
CA SER A 481 -17.98 -27.58 -28.63
C SER A 481 -18.09 -27.07 -27.19
N TYR A 482 -18.04 -25.76 -26.98
CA TYR A 482 -18.15 -25.15 -25.66
C TYR A 482 -19.62 -24.88 -25.33
N THR A 483 -20.04 -25.16 -24.10
CA THR A 483 -21.39 -24.85 -23.62
C THR A 483 -21.32 -23.71 -22.63
N ILE A 484 -21.99 -22.60 -22.93
CA ILE A 484 -22.18 -21.48 -22.02
C ILE A 484 -23.32 -21.84 -21.07
N THR A 485 -23.05 -21.76 -19.77
CA THR A 485 -24.04 -22.07 -18.72
C THR A 485 -24.44 -20.84 -17.92
N ASP A 486 -23.56 -19.84 -17.84
CA ASP A 486 -23.79 -18.62 -17.07
C ASP A 486 -23.56 -17.39 -17.96
N ARG A 487 -24.35 -16.34 -17.75
CA ARG A 487 -24.27 -15.08 -18.50
C ARG A 487 -24.35 -13.89 -17.56
N TYR A 488 -23.42 -12.96 -17.68
CA TYR A 488 -23.49 -11.67 -17.01
C TYR A 488 -24.61 -10.82 -17.62
N ASP A 489 -25.50 -10.27 -16.81
CA ASP A 489 -26.71 -9.60 -17.31
C ASP A 489 -26.45 -8.17 -17.81
N GLY A 490 -25.29 -7.58 -17.46
CA GLY A 490 -24.85 -6.31 -18.04
C GLY A 490 -24.48 -6.50 -19.50
N ASN A 491 -24.89 -5.55 -20.36
CA ASN A 491 -24.87 -5.75 -21.81
C ASN A 491 -24.58 -4.48 -22.59
N TRP A 492 -24.15 -4.67 -23.83
CA TRP A 492 -23.84 -3.60 -24.78
C TRP A 492 -24.72 -3.73 -26.01
N LYS A 493 -25.54 -2.73 -26.28
CA LYS A 493 -26.35 -2.68 -27.50
C LYS A 493 -25.68 -1.77 -28.52
N VAL A 494 -25.44 -2.31 -29.72
CA VAL A 494 -24.84 -1.58 -30.84
C VAL A 494 -25.92 -1.21 -31.85
N SER A 495 -25.83 -0.01 -32.43
CA SER A 495 -26.74 0.45 -33.48
C SER A 495 -26.02 1.31 -34.51
N ASN A 496 -26.47 1.25 -35.76
CA ASN A 496 -26.11 2.27 -36.75
C ASN A 496 -26.88 3.57 -36.45
N GLU A 497 -26.23 4.70 -36.68
CA GLU A 497 -26.83 6.04 -36.60
C GLU A 497 -26.55 6.79 -37.91
N GLY A 498 -27.49 7.61 -38.38
CA GLY A 498 -27.32 8.33 -39.66
C GLY A 498 -26.94 7.41 -40.81
N THR A 499 -25.80 7.66 -41.46
CA THR A 499 -25.23 6.77 -42.48
C THR A 499 -24.75 5.48 -41.85
N SER A 500 -25.27 4.36 -42.34
CA SER A 500 -24.92 3.02 -41.83
C SER A 500 -23.46 2.67 -42.11
N VAL A 501 -22.73 2.25 -41.06
CA VAL A 501 -21.42 1.62 -41.21
C VAL A 501 -21.59 0.23 -41.80
N ASN A 502 -20.67 -0.16 -42.68
CA ASN A 502 -20.56 -1.54 -43.16
C ASN A 502 -19.10 -2.01 -43.16
N ALA A 503 -18.89 -3.28 -42.80
CA ALA A 503 -17.62 -3.98 -42.86
C ALA A 503 -17.89 -5.46 -43.22
N SER A 504 -16.87 -6.18 -43.68
CA SER A 504 -17.01 -7.62 -43.98
C SER A 504 -17.31 -8.43 -42.71
N SER A 505 -16.67 -8.05 -41.60
CA SER A 505 -16.96 -8.55 -40.25
C SER A 505 -16.33 -7.64 -39.19
N TYR A 506 -16.59 -7.96 -37.93
CA TYR A 506 -16.10 -7.21 -36.78
C TYR A 506 -15.39 -8.11 -35.77
N THR A 507 -14.39 -7.57 -35.09
CA THR A 507 -13.87 -8.11 -33.83
C THR A 507 -14.48 -7.32 -32.69
N VAL A 508 -15.07 -8.02 -31.73
CA VAL A 508 -15.71 -7.44 -30.54
C VAL A 508 -14.95 -7.87 -29.30
N VAL A 509 -14.66 -6.91 -28.43
CA VAL A 509 -14.16 -7.16 -27.07
C VAL A 509 -15.08 -6.48 -26.08
N LEU A 510 -15.52 -7.21 -25.07
CA LEU A 510 -16.31 -6.69 -23.95
C LEU A 510 -15.50 -6.83 -22.67
N LEU A 511 -15.26 -5.72 -21.97
CA LEU A 511 -14.58 -5.73 -20.69
C LEU A 511 -15.61 -5.55 -19.57
N ALA A 512 -15.62 -6.47 -18.60
CA ALA A 512 -16.51 -6.39 -17.45
C ALA A 512 -15.78 -6.69 -16.14
N PRO A 513 -14.69 -5.98 -15.81
CA PRO A 513 -13.91 -6.29 -14.63
C PRO A 513 -14.79 -6.40 -13.39
N GLY A 514 -14.55 -7.45 -12.59
CA GLY A 514 -15.31 -7.73 -11.36
C GLY A 514 -16.79 -8.09 -11.55
N ALA A 515 -17.27 -8.37 -12.76
CA ALA A 515 -18.63 -8.89 -12.99
C ALA A 515 -18.81 -10.29 -12.37
N TYR A 516 -17.80 -11.15 -12.52
CA TYR A 516 -17.67 -12.46 -11.88
C TYR A 516 -16.19 -12.82 -11.81
N GLN A 517 -15.84 -13.85 -11.03
CA GLN A 517 -14.47 -14.36 -10.95
C GLN A 517 -14.24 -15.44 -12.00
N ALA A 518 -13.69 -15.05 -13.15
CA ALA A 518 -13.30 -15.98 -14.19
C ALA A 518 -12.03 -16.74 -13.79
N ALA A 519 -12.04 -18.07 -13.89
CA ALA A 519 -10.88 -18.91 -13.60
C ALA A 519 -9.87 -18.91 -14.76
N ASN A 520 -10.30 -18.51 -15.96
CA ASN A 520 -9.47 -18.44 -17.17
C ASN A 520 -10.06 -17.42 -18.18
N GLY A 521 -9.37 -17.24 -19.32
CA GLY A 521 -9.77 -16.30 -20.38
C GLY A 521 -10.87 -16.80 -21.33
N ASN A 522 -11.61 -17.85 -20.98
CA ASN A 522 -12.51 -18.55 -21.91
C ASN A 522 -13.91 -17.92 -22.04
N SER A 523 -14.14 -16.78 -21.39
CA SER A 523 -15.39 -16.02 -21.47
C SER A 523 -15.77 -15.68 -22.92
N ARG A 524 -17.05 -15.80 -23.25
CA ARG A 524 -17.64 -15.70 -24.60
C ARG A 524 -18.37 -14.39 -24.79
N VAL A 525 -18.21 -13.76 -25.95
CA VAL A 525 -19.17 -12.75 -26.44
C VAL A 525 -20.35 -13.48 -27.07
N MET A 526 -21.56 -13.19 -26.61
CA MET A 526 -22.78 -13.91 -27.01
C MET A 526 -23.99 -12.98 -27.17
N ALA A 527 -25.06 -13.47 -27.81
CA ALA A 527 -26.38 -12.83 -27.76
C ALA A 527 -27.09 -13.22 -26.44
N ALA A 528 -28.28 -12.67 -26.19
CA ALA A 528 -29.03 -12.98 -24.97
C ALA A 528 -29.21 -14.50 -24.75
N ASN A 529 -29.66 -15.23 -25.78
CA ASN A 529 -30.02 -16.65 -25.65
C ASN A 529 -29.42 -17.54 -26.76
N ALA A 530 -28.35 -17.09 -27.42
CA ALA A 530 -27.73 -17.82 -28.52
C ALA A 530 -26.24 -17.44 -28.68
N ALA A 531 -25.45 -18.33 -29.28
CA ALA A 531 -24.12 -17.98 -29.76
C ALA A 531 -24.21 -17.00 -30.95
N LEU A 532 -23.22 -16.11 -31.06
CA LEU A 532 -23.08 -15.21 -32.21
C LEU A 532 -22.31 -15.91 -33.35
N SER A 533 -22.40 -15.37 -34.56
CA SER A 533 -21.48 -15.67 -35.66
C SER A 533 -20.03 -15.33 -35.32
N GLY A 534 -19.13 -15.77 -36.19
CA GLY A 534 -17.69 -15.62 -36.01
C GLY A 534 -17.09 -16.67 -35.09
N THR A 535 -15.86 -16.43 -34.65
CA THR A 535 -15.06 -17.40 -33.89
C THR A 535 -14.69 -16.83 -32.52
N HIS A 536 -14.81 -17.67 -31.49
CA HIS A 536 -14.28 -17.35 -30.16
C HIS A 536 -12.77 -17.13 -30.21
N GLN A 537 -12.30 -16.15 -29.45
CA GLN A 537 -10.89 -15.93 -29.17
C GLN A 537 -10.73 -15.78 -27.66
N ASN A 538 -9.75 -16.45 -27.04
CA ASN A 538 -9.53 -16.28 -25.60
C ASN A 538 -9.28 -14.82 -25.27
N GLY A 539 -9.96 -14.34 -24.22
CA GLY A 539 -9.66 -13.06 -23.60
C GLY A 539 -8.98 -13.27 -22.25
N THR A 540 -9.44 -12.61 -21.21
CA THR A 540 -8.74 -12.54 -19.91
C THR A 540 -9.64 -12.91 -18.74
N THR A 541 -9.03 -13.08 -17.57
CA THR A 541 -9.73 -13.33 -16.31
C THR A 541 -10.34 -12.07 -15.68
N THR A 542 -10.18 -10.89 -16.30
CA THR A 542 -10.58 -9.62 -15.68
C THR A 542 -12.05 -9.51 -15.30
N PRO A 543 -13.07 -10.10 -15.98
CA PRO A 543 -13.14 -10.79 -17.28
C PRO A 543 -13.20 -9.88 -18.52
N GLY A 544 -12.46 -10.24 -19.56
CA GLY A 544 -12.54 -9.64 -20.89
C GLY A 544 -12.85 -10.71 -21.93
N ALA A 545 -14.00 -10.63 -22.61
CA ALA A 545 -14.43 -11.61 -23.61
C ALA A 545 -14.14 -11.11 -25.03
N GLN A 546 -13.63 -11.99 -25.90
CA GLN A 546 -13.24 -11.62 -27.28
C GLN A 546 -13.89 -12.54 -28.31
N ARG A 547 -14.34 -11.97 -29.42
CA ARG A 547 -14.87 -12.72 -30.56
C ARG A 547 -14.47 -12.02 -31.85
N ILE A 548 -13.94 -12.79 -32.79
CA ILE A 548 -13.52 -12.31 -34.11
C ILE A 548 -14.56 -12.71 -35.16
N THR A 549 -14.51 -12.03 -36.32
CA THR A 549 -15.34 -12.32 -37.49
C THR A 549 -16.87 -12.30 -37.25
N VAL A 550 -17.33 -11.48 -36.30
CA VAL A 550 -18.75 -11.25 -36.01
C VAL A 550 -19.40 -10.57 -37.22
N SER A 551 -20.52 -11.12 -37.70
CA SER A 551 -21.26 -10.51 -38.81
C SER A 551 -21.94 -9.20 -38.40
N GLN A 552 -22.20 -8.33 -39.37
CA GLN A 552 -22.93 -7.09 -39.12
C GLN A 552 -24.35 -7.34 -38.58
N THR A 553 -25.03 -8.36 -39.11
CA THR A 553 -26.38 -8.73 -38.67
C THR A 553 -26.39 -9.04 -37.18
N ASP A 554 -25.44 -9.86 -36.70
CA ASP A 554 -25.38 -10.25 -35.30
C ASP A 554 -24.96 -9.11 -34.39
N LEU A 555 -23.99 -8.28 -34.83
CA LEU A 555 -23.55 -7.10 -34.09
C LEU A 555 -24.73 -6.15 -33.78
N LEU A 556 -25.68 -6.02 -34.72
CA LEU A 556 -26.80 -5.09 -34.64
C LEU A 556 -28.13 -5.74 -34.19
N SER A 557 -28.18 -7.07 -34.07
CA SER A 557 -29.41 -7.83 -33.81
C SER A 557 -30.02 -7.55 -32.44
N GLY A 558 -29.21 -7.17 -31.45
CA GLY A 558 -29.62 -6.96 -30.08
C GLY A 558 -28.44 -6.70 -29.15
N PRO A 559 -28.66 -6.72 -27.82
CA PRO A 559 -27.58 -6.55 -26.85
C PRO A 559 -26.61 -7.74 -26.86
N LEU A 560 -25.33 -7.42 -26.71
CA LEU A 560 -24.22 -8.36 -26.56
C LEU A 560 -23.93 -8.56 -25.08
N TYR A 561 -23.67 -9.81 -24.70
CA TYR A 561 -23.43 -10.23 -23.33
C TYR A 561 -22.09 -10.95 -23.22
N ILE A 562 -21.62 -11.10 -21.97
CA ILE A 562 -20.51 -12.00 -21.64
C ILE A 562 -21.08 -13.29 -21.04
N GLY A 563 -20.75 -14.42 -21.65
CA GLY A 563 -21.10 -15.76 -21.18
C GLY A 563 -19.89 -16.56 -20.74
N VAL A 564 -20.07 -17.53 -19.86
CA VAL A 564 -19.02 -18.44 -19.39
C VAL A 564 -19.64 -19.79 -18.99
N ASN A 565 -18.85 -20.86 -19.01
CA ASN A 565 -19.22 -22.12 -18.38
C ASN A 565 -18.95 -22.01 -16.87
N THR A 566 -19.83 -22.56 -16.05
CA THR A 566 -19.70 -22.51 -14.59
C THR A 566 -18.41 -23.20 -14.10
N ALA A 567 -17.90 -24.19 -14.84
CA ALA A 567 -16.61 -24.83 -14.56
C ALA A 567 -15.41 -23.88 -14.76
N ASP A 568 -15.57 -22.84 -15.57
CA ASP A 568 -14.57 -21.79 -15.83
C ASP A 568 -14.73 -20.58 -14.89
N THR A 569 -15.53 -20.70 -13.82
CA THR A 569 -15.66 -19.69 -12.76
C THR A 569 -15.13 -20.22 -11.42
N SER A 570 -14.47 -19.35 -10.65
CA SER A 570 -14.02 -19.71 -9.30
C SER A 570 -15.20 -19.82 -8.32
N PHE A 571 -15.04 -20.65 -7.29
CA PHE A 571 -15.93 -20.63 -6.13
C PHE A 571 -15.53 -19.47 -5.22
N VAL A 572 -16.49 -18.62 -4.88
CA VAL A 572 -16.24 -17.38 -4.14
C VAL A 572 -17.29 -17.25 -3.05
N SER A 573 -16.87 -16.91 -1.84
CA SER A 573 -17.82 -16.57 -0.79
C SER A 573 -18.57 -15.29 -1.15
N ILE A 574 -19.90 -15.29 -1.13
CA ILE A 574 -20.77 -14.12 -1.36
C ILE A 574 -21.44 -13.59 -0.08
N ALA A 575 -21.30 -14.32 1.01
CA ALA A 575 -21.73 -13.94 2.35
C ALA A 575 -20.80 -14.58 3.40
N SER A 576 -20.86 -14.08 4.64
CA SER A 576 -20.29 -14.80 5.78
C SER A 576 -21.21 -15.96 6.17
N GLY A 577 -20.66 -17.11 6.52
CA GLY A 577 -21.45 -18.29 6.82
C GLY A 577 -20.63 -19.57 6.99
N ASN A 578 -21.32 -20.69 7.22
CA ASN A 578 -20.67 -22.00 7.28
C ASN A 578 -20.26 -22.45 5.87
N TRP A 579 -19.11 -23.12 5.75
CA TRP A 579 -18.67 -23.79 4.52
C TRP A 579 -19.75 -24.70 3.92
N ASN A 580 -20.50 -25.43 4.76
CA ASN A 580 -21.57 -26.33 4.33
C ASN A 580 -22.91 -25.64 4.06
N ASP A 581 -22.96 -24.30 4.03
CA ASP A 581 -24.15 -23.56 3.60
C ASP A 581 -24.00 -23.16 2.12
N PRO A 582 -24.87 -23.65 1.21
CA PRO A 582 -24.82 -23.27 -0.21
C PRO A 582 -24.97 -21.77 -0.45
N THR A 583 -25.61 -21.03 0.45
CA THR A 583 -25.78 -19.56 0.34
C THR A 583 -24.50 -18.79 0.63
N THR A 584 -23.50 -19.42 1.24
CA THR A 584 -22.15 -18.86 1.39
C THR A 584 -21.49 -18.67 0.02
N TRP A 585 -21.83 -19.48 -0.98
CA TRP A 585 -21.08 -19.59 -2.23
C TRP A 585 -21.81 -19.02 -3.44
N ASN A 586 -21.06 -18.36 -4.34
CA ASN A 586 -21.60 -17.76 -5.58
C ASN A 586 -22.33 -18.73 -6.50
N LYS A 587 -22.10 -20.04 -6.38
CA LYS A 587 -22.75 -21.06 -7.21
C LYS A 587 -24.00 -21.68 -6.56
N GLY A 588 -24.36 -21.30 -5.34
CA GLY A 588 -25.53 -21.84 -4.64
C GLY A 588 -25.45 -23.34 -4.33
N VAL A 589 -24.24 -23.91 -4.37
CA VAL A 589 -23.92 -25.31 -4.08
C VAL A 589 -22.63 -25.37 -3.27
N LEU A 590 -22.30 -26.53 -2.70
CA LEU A 590 -21.10 -26.71 -1.88
C LEU A 590 -19.85 -26.92 -2.76
N PRO A 591 -18.68 -26.38 -2.35
CA PRO A 591 -17.40 -26.71 -2.94
C PRO A 591 -17.09 -28.22 -2.93
N SER A 592 -16.43 -28.67 -3.99
CA SER A 592 -15.93 -30.03 -4.16
C SER A 592 -14.40 -30.08 -4.31
N CYS A 593 -13.86 -31.29 -4.40
CA CYS A 593 -12.42 -31.54 -4.52
C CYS A 593 -11.73 -30.93 -5.75
N THR A 594 -12.48 -30.52 -6.78
CA THR A 594 -11.93 -29.90 -7.99
C THR A 594 -11.94 -28.38 -7.94
N ASP A 595 -12.59 -27.80 -6.94
CA ASP A 595 -12.90 -26.37 -6.90
C ASP A 595 -11.81 -25.55 -6.22
N GLY A 596 -11.37 -24.50 -6.92
CA GLY A 596 -10.54 -23.46 -6.34
C GLY A 596 -11.40 -22.40 -5.65
N ILE A 597 -11.08 -22.11 -4.39
CA ILE A 597 -11.91 -21.30 -3.48
C ILE A 597 -11.27 -19.95 -3.21
N VAL A 598 -12.08 -18.90 -3.30
CA VAL A 598 -11.72 -17.55 -2.85
C VAL A 598 -12.64 -17.13 -1.72
N ILE A 599 -12.07 -16.90 -0.54
CA ILE A 599 -12.79 -16.27 0.58
C ILE A 599 -12.61 -14.76 0.41
N ALA A 600 -13.64 -14.12 -0.12
CA ALA A 600 -13.67 -12.71 -0.46
C ALA A 600 -13.82 -11.82 0.78
N SER A 601 -13.38 -10.57 0.67
CA SER A 601 -13.62 -9.55 1.69
C SER A 601 -15.06 -9.04 1.64
N PRO A 602 -15.71 -8.76 2.80
CA PRO A 602 -15.22 -8.92 4.17
C PRO A 602 -15.68 -10.24 4.82
N HIS A 603 -15.88 -11.29 4.03
CA HIS A 603 -16.61 -12.47 4.49
C HIS A 603 -15.81 -13.34 5.45
N ILE A 604 -16.51 -13.93 6.40
CA ILE A 604 -16.01 -14.93 7.35
C ILE A 604 -16.65 -16.27 6.99
N VAL A 605 -15.85 -17.22 6.51
CA VAL A 605 -16.28 -18.59 6.23
C VAL A 605 -15.84 -19.48 7.39
N THR A 606 -16.80 -20.09 8.08
CA THR A 606 -16.54 -20.97 9.23
C THR A 606 -16.61 -22.45 8.85
N VAL A 607 -15.73 -23.27 9.43
CA VAL A 607 -15.73 -24.73 9.32
C VAL A 607 -16.01 -25.32 10.70
N ILE A 608 -17.22 -25.86 10.89
CA ILE A 608 -17.70 -26.40 12.18
C ILE A 608 -18.23 -27.84 12.08
N SER A 609 -18.18 -28.44 10.89
CA SER A 609 -18.60 -29.81 10.57
C SER A 609 -17.51 -30.54 9.77
N GLY A 610 -17.57 -31.87 9.69
CA GLY A 610 -16.57 -32.66 8.96
C GLY A 610 -16.80 -32.71 7.44
N THR A 611 -15.87 -33.35 6.72
CA THR A 611 -15.95 -33.67 5.27
C THR A 611 -15.88 -32.49 4.29
N ASN A 612 -15.39 -31.32 4.73
CA ASN A 612 -15.21 -30.19 3.81
C ASN A 612 -13.99 -30.39 2.94
N VAL A 613 -14.13 -30.07 1.64
CA VAL A 613 -13.08 -30.30 0.65
C VAL A 613 -12.95 -29.13 -0.31
N SER A 614 -11.74 -28.93 -0.81
CA SER A 614 -11.42 -28.01 -1.90
C SER A 614 -10.20 -28.49 -2.66
N LYS A 615 -9.99 -27.99 -3.87
CA LYS A 615 -8.70 -28.13 -4.56
C LYS A 615 -7.66 -27.21 -3.93
N ASN A 616 -7.95 -25.91 -3.87
CA ASN A 616 -7.07 -24.89 -3.29
C ASN A 616 -7.89 -23.78 -2.65
N ILE A 617 -7.27 -22.99 -1.78
CA ILE A 617 -7.90 -21.88 -1.10
C ILE A 617 -7.04 -20.63 -1.21
N THR A 618 -7.66 -19.51 -1.55
CA THR A 618 -7.11 -18.17 -1.37
C THR A 618 -8.01 -17.38 -0.43
N ILE A 619 -7.47 -16.97 0.72
CA ILE A 619 -8.13 -16.01 1.62
C ILE A 619 -7.73 -14.63 1.14
N ALA A 620 -8.67 -13.85 0.60
CA ALA A 620 -8.40 -12.50 0.13
C ALA A 620 -8.12 -11.55 1.30
N ASN A 621 -7.46 -10.42 1.03
CA ASN A 621 -7.25 -9.39 2.04
C ASN A 621 -8.59 -8.90 2.61
N GLY A 622 -8.77 -9.00 3.93
CA GLY A 622 -10.04 -8.71 4.62
C GLY A 622 -11.03 -9.89 4.70
N GLY A 623 -10.78 -11.01 4.03
CA GLY A 623 -11.54 -12.26 4.19
C GLY A 623 -11.00 -13.10 5.36
N THR A 624 -11.82 -14.01 5.89
CA THR A 624 -11.45 -14.90 7.02
C THR A 624 -11.88 -16.34 6.77
N LEU A 625 -10.94 -17.29 6.90
CA LEU A 625 -11.25 -18.71 7.09
C LEU A 625 -11.10 -19.06 8.58
N ALA A 626 -12.18 -19.53 9.19
CA ALA A 626 -12.21 -19.89 10.61
C ALA A 626 -12.56 -21.38 10.80
N VAL A 627 -11.56 -22.21 11.14
CA VAL A 627 -11.74 -23.62 11.48
C VAL A 627 -11.99 -23.73 12.99
N GLY A 628 -13.25 -23.97 13.36
CA GLY A 628 -13.69 -23.96 14.76
C GLY A 628 -13.74 -25.35 15.40
N SER A 629 -14.36 -26.32 14.72
CA SER A 629 -14.55 -27.69 15.25
C SER A 629 -14.66 -28.77 14.17
N GLY A 630 -14.67 -28.38 12.89
CA GLY A 630 -14.84 -29.29 11.76
C GLY A 630 -13.54 -29.69 11.07
N ASP A 631 -13.66 -30.51 10.03
CA ASP A 631 -12.52 -30.91 9.19
C ASP A 631 -12.62 -30.27 7.81
N LEU A 632 -11.50 -29.73 7.34
CA LEU A 632 -11.32 -29.19 5.98
C LEU A 632 -10.05 -29.78 5.36
N THR A 633 -10.19 -30.39 4.19
CA THR A 633 -9.08 -30.87 3.38
C THR A 633 -8.90 -29.98 2.14
N VAL A 634 -7.71 -29.41 1.98
CA VAL A 634 -7.27 -28.67 0.81
C VAL A 634 -6.36 -29.57 -0.02
N GLY A 635 -6.80 -29.87 -1.24
CA GLY A 635 -6.14 -30.82 -2.13
C GLY A 635 -6.58 -32.26 -1.88
N CYS A 636 -7.55 -32.78 -2.63
CA CYS A 636 -8.05 -34.14 -2.39
C CYS A 636 -7.27 -35.24 -3.12
N THR A 637 -6.51 -34.89 -4.15
CA THR A 637 -5.94 -35.87 -5.10
C THR A 637 -4.43 -35.86 -5.13
N LEU A 638 -3.82 -34.67 -4.97
CA LEU A 638 -2.38 -34.45 -5.11
C LEU A 638 -1.87 -33.63 -3.92
N ASN A 639 -0.60 -33.81 -3.57
CA ASN A 639 0.08 -33.08 -2.50
C ASN A 639 0.80 -31.84 -3.05
N ASN A 640 0.22 -31.18 -4.07
CA ASN A 640 0.79 -30.01 -4.74
C ASN A 640 -0.20 -28.83 -4.82
N ASN A 641 -1.21 -28.83 -3.95
CA ASN A 641 -2.18 -27.75 -3.85
C ASN A 641 -1.70 -26.64 -2.91
N PHE A 642 -2.52 -25.62 -2.70
CA PHE A 642 -2.13 -24.49 -1.85
C PHE A 642 -3.29 -23.92 -1.02
N LEU A 643 -2.93 -23.40 0.15
CA LEU A 643 -3.71 -22.43 0.91
C LEU A 643 -2.89 -21.14 1.01
N THR A 644 -3.33 -20.10 0.31
CA THR A 644 -2.72 -18.77 0.37
C THR A 644 -3.55 -17.88 1.30
N ASN A 645 -2.92 -17.38 2.35
CA ASN A 645 -3.54 -16.48 3.31
C ASN A 645 -3.07 -15.02 3.06
N ASN A 646 -3.95 -14.19 2.48
CA ASN A 646 -3.78 -12.74 2.40
C ASN A 646 -4.67 -11.98 3.40
N GLY A 647 -5.62 -12.67 4.05
CA GLY A 647 -6.54 -12.13 5.03
C GLY A 647 -6.27 -12.72 6.40
N THR A 648 -7.26 -13.41 6.97
CA THR A 648 -7.12 -14.09 8.27
C THR A 648 -7.37 -15.59 8.15
N LEU A 649 -6.41 -16.41 8.59
CA LEU A 649 -6.61 -17.82 8.87
C LEU A 649 -6.66 -18.02 10.38
N THR A 650 -7.77 -18.56 10.89
CA THR A 650 -7.93 -18.90 12.31
C THR A 650 -8.27 -20.37 12.45
N VAL A 651 -7.49 -21.09 13.26
CA VAL A 651 -7.77 -22.48 13.66
C VAL A 651 -7.88 -22.52 15.18
N ALA A 652 -9.11 -22.66 15.67
CA ALA A 652 -9.43 -22.71 17.10
C ALA A 652 -9.75 -24.14 17.58
N GLY A 653 -10.04 -25.05 16.64
CA GLY A 653 -10.31 -26.46 16.86
C GLY A 653 -10.43 -27.19 15.52
N GLY A 654 -10.87 -28.45 15.53
CA GLY A 654 -11.02 -29.26 14.31
C GLY A 654 -9.69 -29.59 13.62
N THR A 655 -9.76 -30.02 12.35
CA THR A 655 -8.59 -30.39 11.54
C THR A 655 -8.55 -29.63 10.21
N LEU A 656 -7.44 -28.98 9.91
CA LEU A 656 -7.12 -28.43 8.60
C LEU A 656 -6.03 -29.28 7.95
N ASN A 657 -6.39 -30.13 6.99
CA ASN A 657 -5.43 -30.89 6.18
C ASN A 657 -5.11 -30.10 4.91
N VAL A 658 -3.84 -29.87 4.63
CA VAL A 658 -3.37 -29.21 3.42
C VAL A 658 -2.40 -30.15 2.71
N ASN A 659 -2.90 -30.83 1.69
CA ASN A 659 -2.12 -31.67 0.80
C ASN A 659 -1.42 -30.76 -0.23
N GLY A 660 -0.37 -30.09 0.23
CA GLY A 660 0.30 -29.04 -0.49
C GLY A 660 1.07 -28.11 0.44
N ASN A 661 0.92 -26.80 0.24
CA ASN A 661 1.60 -25.79 1.06
C ASN A 661 0.66 -24.73 1.64
N ILE A 662 1.07 -24.12 2.75
CA ILE A 662 0.47 -22.91 3.32
C ILE A 662 1.43 -21.73 3.16
N ALA A 663 0.92 -20.61 2.63
CA ALA A 663 1.67 -19.36 2.49
C ALA A 663 0.93 -18.18 3.13
N ASN A 664 1.53 -17.58 4.15
CA ASN A 664 1.01 -16.37 4.82
C ASN A 664 1.77 -15.14 4.33
N THR A 665 1.07 -14.16 3.74
CA THR A 665 1.69 -12.94 3.21
C THR A 665 1.89 -11.87 4.30
N ALA A 666 2.65 -10.82 3.99
CA ALA A 666 3.14 -9.86 4.98
C ALA A 666 2.05 -9.18 5.83
N THR A 667 0.86 -8.95 5.26
CA THR A 667 -0.27 -8.30 5.95
C THR A 667 -1.29 -9.28 6.51
N SER A 668 -1.12 -10.59 6.27
CA SER A 668 -2.08 -11.60 6.72
C SER A 668 -2.05 -11.79 8.23
N VAL A 669 -3.09 -12.40 8.79
CA VAL A 669 -3.17 -12.83 10.20
C VAL A 669 -3.23 -14.35 10.22
N PHE A 670 -2.38 -14.98 11.03
CA PHE A 670 -2.38 -16.43 11.23
C PHE A 670 -2.54 -16.75 12.71
N ASN A 671 -3.71 -17.29 13.07
CA ASN A 671 -4.06 -17.65 14.44
C ASN A 671 -4.22 -19.15 14.57
N GLN A 672 -3.54 -19.75 15.55
CA GLN A 672 -3.83 -21.10 16.01
C GLN A 672 -3.94 -21.10 17.53
N SER A 673 -5.16 -21.36 18.02
CA SER A 673 -5.44 -21.41 19.46
C SER A 673 -5.84 -22.80 19.95
N GLY A 674 -6.12 -23.71 19.01
CA GLY A 674 -6.42 -25.12 19.22
C GLY A 674 -6.42 -25.86 17.89
N GLY A 675 -6.94 -27.09 17.87
CA GLY A 675 -7.06 -27.90 16.66
C GLY A 675 -5.74 -28.31 16.01
N ASP A 676 -5.84 -29.03 14.90
CA ASP A 676 -4.71 -29.55 14.15
C ASP A 676 -4.62 -28.91 12.76
N ILE A 677 -3.42 -28.47 12.38
CA ILE A 677 -3.07 -28.12 11.00
C ILE A 677 -2.07 -29.16 10.54
N LYS A 678 -2.37 -29.88 9.45
CA LYS A 678 -1.48 -30.89 8.87
C LYS A 678 -1.11 -30.45 7.46
N ILE A 679 0.18 -30.35 7.18
CA ILE A 679 0.71 -29.97 5.87
C ILE A 679 1.49 -31.14 5.32
N ASP A 680 1.04 -31.67 4.20
CA ASP A 680 1.71 -32.72 3.45
C ASP A 680 1.89 -32.29 1.99
N GLY A 681 3.09 -31.83 1.65
CA GLY A 681 3.43 -31.46 0.28
C GLY A 681 4.24 -32.52 -0.47
N ASN A 682 4.32 -33.75 0.04
CA ASN A 682 5.12 -34.82 -0.54
C ASN A 682 4.23 -36.04 -0.83
N ALA A 683 3.98 -36.30 -2.11
CA ALA A 683 3.23 -37.49 -2.52
C ALA A 683 4.19 -38.66 -2.78
N ALA A 684 4.64 -39.36 -1.73
CA ALA A 684 5.52 -40.53 -1.84
C ALA A 684 6.80 -40.29 -2.69
N GLY A 685 7.36 -39.10 -2.62
CA GLY A 685 8.55 -38.67 -3.36
C GLY A 685 8.30 -38.29 -4.82
N ALA A 686 7.07 -38.39 -5.33
CA ALA A 686 6.75 -38.10 -6.73
C ALA A 686 6.65 -36.58 -6.98
N VAL A 687 7.63 -36.02 -7.70
CA VAL A 687 7.77 -34.58 -7.94
C VAL A 687 6.54 -33.96 -8.63
N ALA A 688 5.91 -34.65 -9.60
CA ALA A 688 4.77 -34.11 -10.35
C ALA A 688 3.50 -33.92 -9.49
N SER A 689 3.37 -34.68 -8.42
CA SER A 689 2.23 -34.67 -7.49
C SER A 689 2.58 -34.07 -6.12
N SER A 690 3.76 -33.48 -5.99
CA SER A 690 4.26 -32.83 -4.77
C SER A 690 4.44 -31.33 -4.96
N VAL A 691 4.59 -30.59 -3.86
CA VAL A 691 4.92 -29.15 -3.89
C VAL A 691 6.21 -28.93 -4.71
N ALA A 692 6.17 -27.91 -5.57
CA ALA A 692 7.25 -27.62 -6.50
C ALA A 692 8.51 -27.11 -5.79
N SER A 693 9.68 -27.49 -6.30
CA SER A 693 10.98 -26.99 -5.85
C SER A 693 11.00 -25.45 -5.77
N GLY A 694 11.44 -24.92 -4.63
CA GLY A 694 11.47 -23.48 -4.36
C GLY A 694 10.24 -22.95 -3.63
N THR A 695 9.20 -23.77 -3.43
CA THR A 695 8.01 -23.43 -2.64
C THR A 695 8.06 -24.11 -1.28
N PRO A 696 8.18 -23.38 -0.16
CA PRO A 696 8.16 -23.99 1.17
C PRO A 696 6.81 -24.64 1.49
N LEU A 697 6.81 -25.73 2.28
CA LEU A 697 5.58 -26.39 2.75
C LEU A 697 4.77 -25.48 3.67
N PHE A 698 5.43 -24.87 4.65
CA PHE A 698 4.89 -23.76 5.43
C PHE A 698 5.77 -22.53 5.24
N SER A 699 5.17 -21.42 4.80
CA SER A 699 5.83 -20.13 4.77
C SER A 699 5.01 -19.05 5.44
N SER A 700 5.71 -18.12 6.09
CA SER A 700 5.10 -16.89 6.60
C SER A 700 6.01 -15.70 6.46
N ALA A 701 5.49 -14.65 5.84
CA ALA A 701 6.04 -13.30 5.87
C ALA A 701 5.26 -12.37 6.82
N SER A 702 4.24 -12.88 7.51
CA SER A 702 3.37 -12.10 8.40
C SER A 702 4.05 -11.79 9.74
N THR A 703 3.81 -10.58 10.28
CA THR A 703 4.08 -10.24 11.69
C THR A 703 2.98 -10.67 12.65
N ASN A 704 1.78 -10.96 12.14
CA ASN A 704 0.57 -11.17 12.93
C ASN A 704 0.33 -12.67 13.10
N ILE A 705 1.30 -13.34 13.72
CA ILE A 705 1.25 -14.78 14.02
C ILE A 705 0.92 -14.94 15.51
N ASN A 706 -0.25 -15.51 15.82
CA ASN A 706 -0.70 -15.77 17.18
C ASN A 706 -0.90 -17.29 17.38
N LEU A 707 0.12 -17.96 17.90
CA LEU A 707 0.10 -19.40 18.16
C LEU A 707 0.00 -19.63 19.66
N THR A 708 -1.23 -19.72 20.16
CA THR A 708 -1.53 -19.81 21.60
C THR A 708 -1.88 -21.23 22.06
N GLY A 709 -2.16 -22.14 21.12
CA GLY A 709 -2.49 -23.55 21.36
C GLY A 709 -2.68 -24.32 20.05
N GLY A 710 -2.87 -25.65 20.12
CA GLY A 710 -3.05 -26.52 18.95
C GLY A 710 -1.73 -27.06 18.38
N THR A 711 -1.83 -27.89 17.32
CA THR A 711 -0.68 -28.56 16.69
C THR A 711 -0.53 -28.16 15.23
N LEU A 712 0.66 -27.71 14.81
CA LEU A 712 1.05 -27.59 13.41
C LEU A 712 1.98 -28.76 13.05
N THR A 713 1.51 -29.69 12.22
CA THR A 713 2.26 -30.87 11.79
C THR A 713 2.72 -30.71 10.34
N ILE A 714 4.02 -30.78 10.10
CA ILE A 714 4.56 -31.05 8.76
C ILE A 714 4.70 -32.56 8.65
N VAL A 715 3.81 -33.18 7.87
CA VAL A 715 3.69 -34.65 7.80
C VAL A 715 4.95 -35.24 7.20
N ASP A 716 5.36 -34.73 6.04
CA ASP A 716 6.47 -35.26 5.26
C ASP A 716 7.46 -34.17 4.81
N PRO A 717 8.76 -34.48 4.71
CA PRO A 717 9.74 -33.52 4.22
C PRO A 717 9.52 -33.19 2.73
N HIS A 718 10.03 -32.04 2.30
CA HIS A 718 9.90 -31.59 0.91
C HIS A 718 10.68 -32.50 -0.08
N THR A 719 10.12 -32.72 -1.28
CA THR A 719 10.70 -33.61 -2.33
C THR A 719 11.88 -33.01 -3.09
N ALA A 720 12.09 -31.70 -3.00
CA ALA A 720 13.24 -31.04 -3.60
C ALA A 720 14.58 -31.53 -3.01
N THR A 721 15.58 -31.63 -3.89
CA THR A 721 16.88 -32.25 -3.62
C THR A 721 17.91 -31.30 -2.99
N THR A 722 17.63 -29.99 -2.98
CA THR A 722 18.51 -28.95 -2.43
C THR A 722 17.84 -28.21 -1.29
N ASN A 723 18.54 -28.04 -0.17
CA ASN A 723 18.02 -27.40 1.05
C ASN A 723 17.37 -26.02 0.80
N SER A 724 18.01 -25.15 0.01
CA SER A 724 17.51 -23.81 -0.30
C SER A 724 16.17 -23.78 -1.08
N SER A 725 15.73 -24.93 -1.58
CA SER A 725 14.51 -25.10 -2.36
C SER A 725 13.54 -26.10 -1.71
N ALA A 726 13.85 -26.59 -0.50
CA ALA A 726 13.20 -27.72 0.15
C ALA A 726 12.76 -27.40 1.60
N TYR A 727 12.43 -26.14 1.88
CA TYR A 727 12.02 -25.73 3.21
C TYR A 727 10.71 -26.41 3.63
N ALA A 728 10.74 -27.15 4.74
CA ALA A 728 9.54 -27.58 5.45
C ALA A 728 8.89 -26.38 6.15
N VAL A 729 9.70 -25.53 6.77
CA VAL A 729 9.27 -24.30 7.44
C VAL A 729 10.20 -23.16 7.02
N TYR A 730 9.61 -22.09 6.50
CA TYR A 730 10.33 -20.88 6.09
C TYR A 730 9.65 -19.63 6.64
N TYR A 731 10.25 -19.04 7.68
CA TYR A 731 9.84 -17.73 8.17
C TYR A 731 10.62 -16.65 7.41
N ASN A 732 9.94 -15.98 6.49
CA ASN A 732 10.53 -15.02 5.56
C ASN A 732 10.10 -13.60 5.89
N PHE A 733 10.82 -12.96 6.83
CA PHE A 733 10.49 -11.62 7.24
C PHE A 733 11.40 -10.58 6.56
N GLY A 734 10.81 -9.64 5.81
CA GLY A 734 11.53 -8.46 5.26
C GLY A 734 11.99 -7.52 6.38
N SER A 735 12.93 -6.63 6.12
CA SER A 735 13.77 -5.83 7.07
C SER A 735 13.10 -4.99 8.19
N ASN A 736 11.81 -5.14 8.49
CA ASN A 736 11.01 -4.17 9.25
C ASN A 736 10.46 -4.65 10.61
N SER A 737 10.91 -5.79 11.15
CA SER A 737 10.55 -6.21 12.52
C SER A 737 11.81 -6.46 13.35
N PRO A 738 12.06 -5.67 14.41
CA PRO A 738 13.16 -5.90 15.35
C PRO A 738 12.83 -6.98 16.41
N ASN A 739 11.63 -7.57 16.38
CA ASN A 739 11.13 -8.41 17.46
C ASN A 739 11.00 -9.87 17.03
N SER A 740 11.45 -10.78 17.89
CA SER A 740 11.17 -12.21 17.76
C SER A 740 9.70 -12.47 18.09
N ILE A 741 9.02 -13.29 17.29
CA ILE A 741 7.67 -13.75 17.59
C ILE A 741 7.78 -14.95 18.53
N ALA A 742 7.31 -14.79 19.76
CA ALA A 742 7.25 -15.85 20.74
C ALA A 742 5.89 -16.55 20.69
N THR A 743 5.89 -17.83 20.38
CA THR A 743 4.68 -18.66 20.43
C THR A 743 4.50 -19.22 21.84
N SER A 744 3.25 -19.54 22.20
CA SER A 744 2.91 -20.05 23.52
C SER A 744 3.49 -21.46 23.74
N PRO A 745 3.92 -21.82 24.96
CA PRO A 745 4.28 -23.20 25.30
C PRO A 745 3.10 -24.19 25.21
N ASN A 746 1.87 -23.71 25.01
CA ASN A 746 0.70 -24.56 24.75
C ASN A 746 0.52 -24.90 23.26
N HIS A 747 1.25 -24.24 22.34
CA HIS A 747 1.27 -24.58 20.92
C HIS A 747 2.37 -25.61 20.65
N THR A 748 2.16 -26.48 19.67
CA THR A 748 3.14 -27.50 19.27
C THR A 748 3.41 -27.41 17.77
N ILE A 749 4.69 -27.35 17.38
CA ILE A 749 5.11 -27.73 16.04
C ILE A 749 5.60 -29.17 16.04
N LYS A 750 5.15 -29.95 15.07
CA LYS A 750 5.43 -31.37 14.95
C LYS A 750 6.04 -31.66 13.57
N PHE A 751 7.19 -32.33 13.54
CA PHE A 751 7.82 -32.82 12.32
C PHE A 751 7.64 -34.33 12.24
N GLY A 752 6.96 -34.80 11.20
CA GLY A 752 6.45 -36.17 11.12
C GLY A 752 5.15 -36.34 11.89
N ASP A 753 4.28 -37.23 11.43
CA ASP A 753 3.03 -37.58 12.13
C ASP A 753 3.15 -38.85 12.98
N GLY A 754 4.29 -39.56 12.86
CA GLY A 754 4.54 -40.87 13.49
C GLY A 754 4.08 -42.06 12.66
N ILE A 755 3.55 -41.83 11.45
CA ILE A 755 2.95 -42.84 10.58
C ILE A 755 3.61 -42.84 9.20
N SER A 756 3.64 -41.70 8.51
CA SER A 756 4.15 -41.61 7.13
C SER A 756 5.64 -41.90 7.04
N THR A 757 6.05 -42.67 6.04
CA THR A 757 7.46 -43.04 5.80
C THR A 757 8.09 -42.32 4.61
N ASP A 758 7.37 -41.40 3.97
CA ASP A 758 7.80 -40.73 2.74
C ASP A 758 9.04 -39.87 2.95
N GLY A 759 10.10 -40.18 2.21
CA GLY A 759 11.40 -39.53 2.41
C GLY A 759 11.49 -38.16 1.75
N GLY A 760 12.30 -37.27 2.33
CA GLY A 760 12.71 -36.03 1.69
C GLY A 760 13.64 -36.25 0.50
N GLY A 761 13.59 -35.35 -0.47
CA GLY A 761 14.50 -35.41 -1.63
C GLY A 761 15.93 -35.00 -1.29
N ASN A 762 16.11 -34.20 -0.25
CA ASN A 762 17.42 -33.80 0.28
C ASN A 762 17.74 -34.62 1.55
N THR A 763 19.03 -34.79 1.86
CA THR A 763 19.48 -35.58 3.02
C THR A 763 19.20 -34.94 4.37
N SER A 764 18.88 -33.64 4.40
CA SER A 764 18.55 -32.91 5.63
C SER A 764 17.10 -33.15 6.08
N GLY A 765 16.26 -33.75 5.24
CA GLY A 765 14.85 -34.03 5.52
C GLY A 765 14.04 -32.75 5.70
N PHE A 766 13.45 -32.58 6.89
CA PHE A 766 12.73 -31.38 7.27
C PHE A 766 13.72 -30.23 7.45
N TYR A 767 13.94 -29.48 6.38
CA TYR A 767 14.82 -28.32 6.40
C TYR A 767 14.07 -27.07 6.89
N VAL A 768 14.60 -26.42 7.93
CA VAL A 768 13.90 -25.34 8.64
C VAL A 768 14.74 -24.06 8.65
N ASN A 769 14.13 -22.93 8.32
CA ASN A 769 14.71 -21.61 8.56
C ASN A 769 13.66 -20.70 9.22
N THR A 770 13.93 -20.35 10.48
CA THR A 770 13.11 -19.48 11.33
C THR A 770 13.69 -18.08 11.50
N TRP A 771 14.84 -17.78 10.86
CA TRP A 771 15.62 -16.56 11.08
C TRP A 771 16.14 -15.97 9.77
N ASN A 772 15.23 -15.54 8.91
CA ASN A 772 15.60 -14.78 7.72
C ASN A 772 15.52 -13.27 8.01
N GLY A 773 16.59 -12.53 7.74
CA GLY A 773 16.66 -11.10 8.06
C GLY A 773 16.70 -10.86 9.57
N THR A 774 15.91 -9.91 10.08
CA THR A 774 15.91 -9.53 11.51
C THR A 774 14.85 -10.26 12.33
N GLY A 775 13.87 -10.90 11.70
CA GLY A 775 12.76 -11.57 12.37
C GLY A 775 13.09 -13.01 12.75
N PHE A 776 12.73 -13.41 13.96
CA PHE A 776 12.92 -14.77 14.47
C PHE A 776 11.61 -15.37 14.97
N LEU A 777 11.27 -16.58 14.52
CA LEU A 777 10.11 -17.33 15.02
C LEU A 777 10.53 -18.35 16.08
N ASN A 778 10.08 -18.16 17.32
CA ASN A 778 10.18 -19.17 18.36
C ASN A 778 9.03 -20.16 18.23
N PHE A 779 9.31 -21.44 18.38
CA PHE A 779 8.26 -22.46 18.50
C PHE A 779 7.78 -22.60 19.95
N GLY A 780 6.61 -23.20 20.12
CA GLY A 780 6.06 -23.54 21.43
C GLY A 780 6.77 -24.77 21.94
N ASN A 781 6.13 -25.92 21.82
CA ASN A 781 6.77 -27.22 21.88
C ASN A 781 7.28 -27.64 20.49
N ILE A 782 8.36 -28.41 20.46
CA ILE A 782 8.87 -29.07 19.26
C ILE A 782 8.75 -30.57 19.49
N ILE A 783 8.03 -31.27 18.60
CA ILE A 783 7.98 -32.73 18.56
C ILE A 783 8.61 -33.22 17.27
N VAL A 784 9.50 -34.21 17.36
CA VAL A 784 10.11 -34.87 16.20
C VAL A 784 9.79 -36.36 16.21
N ASP A 785 8.96 -36.78 15.27
CA ASP A 785 8.61 -38.17 15.03
C ASP A 785 9.32 -38.69 13.77
N GLY A 786 10.05 -39.80 13.89
CA GLY A 786 10.79 -40.39 12.78
C GLY A 786 10.47 -41.87 12.60
N PRO A 787 9.34 -42.22 11.96
CA PRO A 787 9.13 -43.59 11.48
C PRO A 787 10.23 -43.98 10.46
N SER A 788 10.31 -45.26 10.07
CA SER A 788 11.47 -45.89 9.38
C SER A 788 11.82 -45.39 7.96
N GLY A 789 11.39 -44.20 7.55
CA GLY A 789 11.70 -43.57 6.26
C GLY A 789 13.11 -42.97 6.18
N THR A 790 13.62 -42.81 4.96
CA THR A 790 14.91 -42.15 4.69
C THR A 790 14.77 -40.63 4.65
N ASN A 791 15.83 -39.87 4.95
CA ASN A 791 15.84 -38.41 4.82
C ASN A 791 14.69 -37.70 5.57
N ARG A 792 14.41 -38.11 6.82
CA ARG A 792 13.36 -37.51 7.65
C ARG A 792 13.87 -36.78 8.90
N GLY A 793 15.18 -36.55 8.99
CA GLY A 793 15.76 -35.74 10.06
C GLY A 793 15.23 -34.31 10.01
N VAL A 794 15.26 -33.60 11.13
CA VAL A 794 15.03 -32.16 11.19
C VAL A 794 16.38 -31.48 11.26
N VAL A 795 16.64 -30.60 10.30
CA VAL A 795 17.84 -29.77 10.24
C VAL A 795 17.43 -28.32 10.12
N SER A 796 17.94 -27.47 11.03
CA SER A 796 17.76 -26.03 10.88
C SER A 796 19.00 -25.37 10.30
N GLN A 797 18.78 -24.43 9.39
CA GLN A 797 19.83 -23.57 8.84
C GLN A 797 20.50 -22.72 9.92
N TYR A 798 19.72 -22.30 10.92
CA TYR A 798 20.15 -21.43 12.00
C TYR A 798 19.76 -22.03 13.36
N GLN A 799 19.80 -21.23 14.42
CA GLN A 799 19.38 -21.63 15.76
C GLN A 799 17.86 -21.87 15.80
N LEU A 800 17.43 -22.84 16.61
CA LEU A 800 16.02 -23.03 16.96
C LEU A 800 15.77 -22.64 18.40
N ALA A 801 14.54 -22.19 18.68
CA ALA A 801 14.08 -21.95 20.04
C ALA A 801 12.70 -22.55 20.26
N ALA A 802 12.49 -23.09 21.45
CA ALA A 802 11.22 -23.58 21.97
C ALA A 802 10.91 -22.85 23.27
N THR A 803 9.76 -22.19 23.37
CA THR A 803 9.28 -21.63 24.64
C THR A 803 8.80 -22.73 25.59
N GLY A 804 8.43 -23.89 25.04
CA GLY A 804 8.04 -25.11 25.75
C GLY A 804 9.06 -26.25 25.61
N ASN A 805 8.56 -27.48 25.53
CA ASN A 805 9.35 -28.71 25.52
C ASN A 805 9.91 -29.04 24.13
N VAL A 806 11.02 -29.77 24.11
CA VAL A 806 11.56 -30.44 22.91
C VAL A 806 11.53 -31.93 23.15
N ASP A 807 10.65 -32.63 22.42
CA ASP A 807 10.46 -34.08 22.50
C ASP A 807 10.93 -34.72 21.19
N ILE A 808 11.88 -35.67 21.30
CA ILE A 808 12.41 -36.39 20.15
C ILE A 808 12.11 -37.86 20.35
N ASN A 809 11.17 -38.36 19.55
CA ASN A 809 10.64 -39.71 19.67
C ASN A 809 11.47 -40.71 18.86
N SER A 810 11.13 -41.99 19.01
CA SER A 810 11.84 -43.09 18.35
C SER A 810 12.02 -42.84 16.85
N GLY A 811 13.26 -42.97 16.37
CA GLY A 811 13.68 -42.74 14.99
C GLY A 811 13.70 -41.27 14.55
N GLY A 812 13.17 -40.35 15.35
CA GLY A 812 13.29 -38.91 15.16
C GLY A 812 14.73 -38.44 15.36
N THR A 813 15.18 -37.51 14.49
CA THR A 813 16.50 -36.88 14.62
C THR A 813 16.36 -35.37 14.52
N LEU A 814 16.86 -34.63 15.52
CA LEU A 814 16.98 -33.17 15.48
C LEU A 814 18.46 -32.79 15.46
N THR A 815 18.93 -32.16 14.38
CA THR A 815 20.31 -31.68 14.22
C THR A 815 20.33 -30.17 14.00
N VAL A 816 20.94 -29.44 14.93
CA VAL A 816 20.91 -27.97 14.93
C VAL A 816 22.22 -27.38 15.47
N ALA A 817 22.49 -26.12 15.12
CA ALA A 817 23.63 -25.39 15.69
C ALA A 817 23.41 -25.10 17.18
N ASN A 818 22.41 -24.28 17.51
CA ASN A 818 22.00 -24.04 18.89
C ASN A 818 20.51 -24.30 19.10
N THR A 819 20.16 -24.71 20.32
CA THR A 819 18.76 -24.79 20.78
C THR A 819 18.59 -23.98 22.06
N PHE A 820 17.58 -23.11 22.09
CA PHE A 820 17.12 -22.41 23.29
C PHE A 820 15.82 -23.06 23.75
N LEU A 821 15.72 -23.44 25.03
CA LEU A 821 14.51 -24.06 25.60
C LEU A 821 14.01 -23.32 26.82
N GLY A 822 12.70 -23.06 26.87
CA GLY A 822 11.96 -22.64 28.06
C GLY A 822 11.37 -23.79 28.87
N GLY A 823 11.16 -24.97 28.26
CA GLY A 823 10.66 -26.20 28.88
C GLY A 823 11.70 -27.31 28.98
N ASN A 824 11.28 -28.57 28.87
CA ASN A 824 12.14 -29.75 29.04
C ASN A 824 12.80 -30.18 27.71
N LEU A 825 13.95 -30.84 27.80
CA LEU A 825 14.51 -31.63 26.70
C LEU A 825 14.30 -33.13 27.00
N ASN A 826 13.52 -33.80 26.18
CA ASN A 826 13.23 -35.22 26.29
C ASN A 826 13.68 -35.96 25.02
N VAL A 827 14.85 -36.60 25.10
CA VAL A 827 15.31 -37.51 24.04
C VAL A 827 14.85 -38.91 24.40
N ASN A 828 13.72 -39.35 23.83
CA ASN A 828 13.11 -40.63 24.13
C ASN A 828 13.89 -41.80 23.51
N THR A 829 13.58 -43.02 23.91
CA THR A 829 14.21 -44.24 23.38
C THR A 829 14.17 -44.26 21.85
N GLY A 830 15.33 -44.42 21.22
CA GLY A 830 15.48 -44.40 19.75
C GLY A 830 15.51 -43.01 19.11
N GLY A 831 15.27 -41.94 19.86
CA GLY A 831 15.41 -40.55 19.39
C GLY A 831 16.87 -40.08 19.40
N LYS A 832 17.18 -39.08 18.57
CA LYS A 832 18.53 -38.50 18.45
C LYS A 832 18.51 -36.97 18.46
N PHE A 833 19.18 -36.36 19.43
CA PHE A 833 19.47 -34.92 19.46
C PHE A 833 20.95 -34.67 19.18
N VAL A 834 21.23 -33.81 18.21
CA VAL A 834 22.58 -33.36 17.88
C VAL A 834 22.63 -31.83 17.93
N SER A 835 23.44 -31.31 18.84
CA SER A 835 23.72 -29.87 18.92
C SER A 835 25.20 -29.60 18.64
N THR A 836 25.48 -29.01 17.48
CA THR A 836 26.87 -28.82 17.02
C THR A 836 27.54 -27.59 17.65
N SER A 837 26.77 -26.63 18.14
CA SER A 837 27.28 -25.43 18.84
C SER A 837 26.87 -25.42 20.31
N GLY A 838 25.60 -25.67 20.67
CA GLY A 838 25.24 -25.75 22.08
C GLY A 838 23.76 -25.78 22.43
N LEU A 839 23.51 -25.99 23.72
CA LEU A 839 22.19 -25.99 24.34
C LEU A 839 22.12 -24.82 25.33
N ALA A 840 21.02 -24.08 25.33
CA ALA A 840 20.77 -23.01 26.30
C ALA A 840 19.40 -23.19 26.96
N THR A 841 19.38 -23.18 28.29
CA THR A 841 18.15 -23.16 29.08
C THR A 841 17.78 -21.70 29.32
N GLY A 842 16.80 -21.19 28.58
CA GLY A 842 16.44 -19.78 28.48
C GLY A 842 15.57 -19.53 27.26
N ILE A 843 14.86 -18.39 27.24
CA ILE A 843 13.95 -18.02 26.15
C ILE A 843 14.56 -16.90 25.31
N VAL A 844 14.33 -16.91 24.00
CA VAL A 844 14.71 -15.81 23.11
C VAL A 844 13.63 -14.74 23.15
N THR A 845 14.03 -13.48 23.35
CA THR A 845 13.10 -12.34 23.51
C THR A 845 13.23 -11.29 22.40
N ALA A 846 14.35 -11.28 21.68
CA ALA A 846 14.56 -10.42 20.53
C ALA A 846 15.64 -10.99 19.60
N SER A 847 15.69 -10.47 18.37
CA SER A 847 16.63 -10.91 17.34
C SER A 847 17.12 -9.72 16.50
N SER A 848 18.38 -9.80 16.06
CA SER A 848 18.93 -8.97 14.99
C SER A 848 19.16 -9.84 13.74
N ALA A 849 19.89 -9.36 12.74
CA ALA A 849 20.27 -10.18 11.59
C ALA A 849 21.31 -11.27 11.90
N SER A 850 21.96 -11.21 13.08
CA SER A 850 23.07 -12.11 13.42
C SER A 850 23.17 -12.48 14.90
N THR A 851 22.35 -11.89 15.77
CA THR A 851 22.35 -12.17 17.22
C THR A 851 20.95 -12.39 17.77
N LEU A 852 20.85 -13.29 18.75
CA LEU A 852 19.63 -13.51 19.55
C LEU A 852 19.84 -12.94 20.95
N THR A 853 18.84 -12.24 21.47
CA THR A 853 18.78 -11.79 22.86
C THR A 853 17.96 -12.78 23.66
N THR A 854 18.46 -13.20 24.82
CA THR A 854 17.80 -14.19 25.67
C THR A 854 17.49 -13.65 27.07
N ALA A 855 16.46 -14.22 27.68
CA ALA A 855 16.08 -14.00 29.06
C ALA A 855 16.03 -15.35 29.82
N PRO A 856 16.18 -15.34 31.15
CA PRO A 856 16.11 -16.56 31.91
C PRO A 856 14.74 -17.23 31.81
N ALA A 857 14.73 -18.56 31.71
CA ALA A 857 13.50 -19.32 31.90
C ALA A 857 13.03 -19.22 33.37
N THR A 858 11.72 -19.20 33.59
CA THR A 858 11.11 -19.10 34.93
C THR A 858 10.46 -20.40 35.40
N SER A 859 10.28 -21.37 34.49
CA SER A 859 9.83 -22.73 34.79
C SER A 859 11.01 -23.63 35.10
N SER A 860 10.84 -24.61 36.00
CA SER A 860 11.84 -25.66 36.20
C SER A 860 11.97 -26.52 34.96
N GLN A 861 13.20 -26.92 34.62
CA GLN A 861 13.48 -27.69 33.41
C GLN A 861 14.15 -29.01 33.75
N THR A 862 13.90 -30.03 32.94
CA THR A 862 14.60 -31.32 32.99
C THR A 862 15.30 -31.62 31.68
N ILE A 863 16.48 -32.22 31.76
CA ILE A 863 17.17 -32.80 30.61
C ILE A 863 17.19 -34.32 30.80
N SER A 864 16.51 -35.03 29.91
CA SER A 864 16.39 -36.49 29.90
C SER A 864 16.93 -37.05 28.59
N ASN A 865 17.75 -38.09 28.66
CA ASN A 865 18.25 -38.81 27.48
C ASN A 865 18.13 -40.32 27.67
N ASN A 866 17.10 -40.89 27.04
CA ASN A 866 16.89 -42.33 26.87
C ASN A 866 17.27 -42.79 25.44
N GLY A 867 17.62 -41.84 24.56
CA GLY A 867 18.13 -42.08 23.21
C GLY A 867 19.58 -41.66 23.06
N THR A 868 19.87 -40.92 21.98
CA THR A 868 21.22 -40.43 21.66
C THR A 868 21.29 -38.91 21.82
N LEU A 869 22.18 -38.44 22.69
CA LEU A 869 22.52 -37.03 22.87
C LEU A 869 23.98 -36.79 22.50
N GLY A 870 24.26 -35.98 21.48
CA GLY A 870 25.61 -35.78 20.97
C GLY A 870 25.94 -34.36 20.47
N ASN A 871 27.23 -34.02 20.52
CA ASN A 871 27.77 -32.75 20.03
C ASN A 871 28.17 -32.79 18.54
N LEU A 872 28.21 -33.98 17.94
CA LEU A 872 28.49 -34.20 16.53
C LEU A 872 27.57 -35.29 15.98
N ALA A 873 27.23 -35.19 14.68
CA ALA A 873 26.36 -36.17 14.03
C ALA A 873 27.01 -37.56 13.97
N THR A 874 28.34 -37.60 13.82
CA THR A 874 29.20 -38.78 13.76
C THR A 874 30.37 -38.61 14.73
N ALA A 875 30.71 -39.66 15.49
CA ALA A 875 31.82 -39.67 16.45
C ALA A 875 31.76 -38.54 17.50
N SER A 876 30.65 -38.49 18.24
CA SER A 876 30.45 -37.54 19.35
C SER A 876 31.56 -37.66 20.40
N THR A 877 32.14 -36.53 20.83
CA THR A 877 33.17 -36.47 21.88
C THR A 877 32.63 -36.09 23.24
N ALA A 878 31.41 -35.55 23.28
CA ALA A 878 30.62 -35.23 24.46
C ALA A 878 29.13 -35.25 24.10
N ASN A 879 28.24 -35.07 25.08
CA ASN A 879 26.80 -34.96 24.83
C ASN A 879 26.43 -33.60 24.22
N LEU A 880 27.10 -32.52 24.64
CA LEU A 880 26.89 -31.16 24.17
C LEU A 880 28.23 -30.49 23.85
N ASN A 881 28.26 -29.59 22.85
CA ASN A 881 29.45 -28.77 22.61
C ASN A 881 29.54 -27.66 23.65
N ASN A 882 28.54 -26.77 23.72
CA ASN A 882 28.40 -25.80 24.80
C ASN A 882 27.08 -26.01 25.56
N PHE A 883 27.05 -25.66 26.84
CA PHE A 883 25.84 -25.67 27.65
C PHE A 883 25.72 -24.36 28.44
N THR A 884 24.66 -23.60 28.19
CA THR A 884 24.36 -22.35 28.90
C THR A 884 23.16 -22.53 29.82
N VAL A 885 23.34 -22.16 31.08
CA VAL A 885 22.33 -22.24 32.12
C VAL A 885 21.83 -20.84 32.45
N ASN A 886 20.57 -20.57 32.10
CA ASN A 886 19.91 -19.29 32.34
C ASN A 886 18.47 -19.55 32.78
N ASN A 887 18.30 -20.05 34.01
CA ASN A 887 17.00 -20.45 34.55
C ASN A 887 16.83 -19.90 35.97
N THR A 888 15.91 -18.96 36.18
CA THR A 888 15.68 -18.34 37.51
C THR A 888 14.63 -19.06 38.35
N SER A 889 14.08 -20.18 37.87
CA SER A 889 13.14 -20.97 38.66
C SER A 889 13.79 -21.51 39.92
N THR A 890 13.02 -21.64 41.00
CA THR A 890 13.50 -22.21 42.26
C THR A 890 13.94 -23.67 42.12
N GLY A 891 13.33 -24.40 41.19
CA GLY A 891 13.69 -25.78 40.84
C GLY A 891 14.94 -25.90 39.95
N GLY A 892 15.33 -24.84 39.24
CA GLY A 892 16.47 -24.83 38.33
C GLY A 892 16.37 -25.83 37.16
N VAL A 893 17.52 -26.29 36.70
CA VAL A 893 17.66 -27.31 35.64
C VAL A 893 18.08 -28.63 36.27
N THR A 894 17.28 -29.68 36.11
CA THR A 894 17.58 -31.01 36.66
C THR A 894 18.06 -31.96 35.57
N LEU A 895 19.18 -32.63 35.80
CA LEU A 895 19.66 -33.68 34.91
C LEU A 895 19.10 -35.04 35.34
N ASN A 896 18.35 -35.68 34.45
CA ASN A 896 17.82 -37.03 34.62
C ASN A 896 18.69 -38.09 33.90
N THR A 897 19.81 -37.66 33.35
CA THR A 897 20.82 -38.46 32.66
C THR A 897 22.19 -37.85 32.96
N PRO A 898 23.30 -38.61 32.90
CA PRO A 898 24.62 -38.02 32.73
C PRO A 898 24.66 -37.10 31.51
N VAL A 899 25.34 -35.95 31.64
CA VAL A 899 25.58 -35.01 30.54
C VAL A 899 27.05 -34.58 30.56
N SER A 900 27.71 -34.71 29.43
CA SER A 900 29.06 -34.19 29.20
C SER A 900 29.05 -32.96 28.27
N VAL A 901 29.85 -31.95 28.59
CA VAL A 901 29.98 -30.71 27.82
C VAL A 901 31.44 -30.58 27.37
N GLY A 902 31.69 -30.69 26.06
CA GLY A 902 33.05 -30.74 25.53
C GLY A 902 33.76 -29.38 25.48
N GLY A 903 33.01 -28.31 25.21
CA GLY A 903 33.49 -26.93 25.07
C GLY A 903 33.26 -26.13 26.35
N THR A 904 32.29 -25.21 26.32
CA THR A 904 32.04 -24.25 27.40
C THR A 904 30.75 -24.56 28.17
N LEU A 905 30.86 -24.64 29.50
CA LEU A 905 29.72 -24.54 30.42
C LEU A 905 29.62 -23.10 30.91
N THR A 906 28.49 -22.46 30.63
CA THR A 906 28.20 -21.08 31.07
C THR A 906 27.09 -21.10 32.10
N LEU A 907 27.39 -20.65 33.32
CA LEU A 907 26.43 -20.50 34.41
C LEU A 907 26.02 -19.03 34.54
N THR A 908 24.95 -18.64 33.85
CA THR A 908 24.43 -17.27 33.81
C THR A 908 23.50 -16.99 35.00
N ALA A 909 22.49 -17.83 35.19
CA ALA A 909 21.53 -17.73 36.28
C ALA A 909 20.91 -19.12 36.55
N GLY A 910 20.67 -19.45 37.82
CA GLY A 910 20.00 -20.69 38.20
C GLY A 910 20.90 -21.81 38.68
N LYS A 911 20.27 -22.79 39.32
CA LYS A 911 20.96 -23.99 39.79
C LYS A 911 20.84 -25.12 38.76
N VAL A 912 21.89 -25.92 38.63
CA VAL A 912 21.81 -27.22 37.94
C VAL A 912 21.83 -28.32 39.00
N ASN A 913 20.77 -29.12 39.09
CA ASN A 913 20.70 -30.24 40.02
C ASN A 913 21.31 -31.48 39.36
N THR A 914 22.31 -32.05 40.04
CA THR A 914 23.03 -33.25 39.60
C THR A 914 23.01 -34.29 40.71
N THR A 915 23.24 -35.55 40.33
CA THR A 915 23.44 -36.65 41.28
C THR A 915 24.65 -37.47 40.86
N SER A 916 25.10 -38.41 41.70
CA SER A 916 26.19 -39.31 41.30
C SER A 916 25.81 -40.20 40.10
N THR A 917 24.52 -40.45 39.88
CA THR A 917 24.00 -41.16 38.70
C THR A 917 23.87 -40.22 37.50
N ASN A 918 23.39 -38.99 37.72
CA ASN A 918 23.16 -37.99 36.66
C ASN A 918 24.21 -36.89 36.78
N LEU A 919 25.45 -37.27 36.51
CA LEU A 919 26.61 -36.42 36.68
C LEU A 919 26.73 -35.43 35.51
N LEU A 920 27.02 -34.16 35.82
CA LEU A 920 27.49 -33.19 34.84
C LEU A 920 29.02 -33.24 34.76
N THR A 921 29.55 -33.45 33.56
CA THR A 921 31.00 -33.48 33.31
C THR A 921 31.39 -32.40 32.31
N LEU A 922 32.39 -31.57 32.65
CA LEU A 922 32.94 -30.55 31.77
C LEU A 922 34.31 -30.96 31.21
N GLY A 923 34.38 -31.13 29.91
CA GLY A 923 35.52 -31.62 29.13
C GLY A 923 35.18 -32.89 28.35
N THR A 924 36.16 -33.37 27.59
CA THR A 924 36.09 -34.62 26.82
C THR A 924 37.07 -35.64 27.38
N ALA A 925 37.14 -36.83 26.79
CA ALA A 925 38.14 -37.83 27.18
C ALA A 925 39.61 -37.36 27.00
N THR A 926 39.86 -36.31 26.21
CA THR A 926 41.21 -35.85 25.85
C THR A 926 41.51 -34.39 26.15
N LEU A 927 40.49 -33.54 26.36
CA LEU A 927 40.64 -32.10 26.53
C LEU A 927 39.78 -31.55 27.68
N ALA A 928 40.33 -30.58 28.40
CA ALA A 928 39.60 -29.85 29.43
C ALA A 928 38.60 -28.87 28.80
N GLY A 929 37.40 -28.76 29.40
CA GLY A 929 36.40 -27.77 29.01
C GLY A 929 36.53 -26.44 29.76
N THR A 930 35.95 -25.39 29.18
CA THR A 930 35.94 -24.02 29.73
C THR A 930 34.73 -23.82 30.64
N LEU A 931 34.95 -23.25 31.83
CA LEU A 931 33.87 -22.82 32.72
C LEU A 931 33.77 -21.29 32.68
N ALA A 932 32.56 -20.78 32.45
CA ALA A 932 32.25 -19.36 32.56
C ALA A 932 31.14 -19.15 33.60
N GLY A 933 31.31 -18.17 34.49
CA GLY A 933 30.36 -17.86 35.56
C GLY A 933 30.54 -18.71 36.81
N GLY A 934 29.45 -18.91 37.55
CA GLY A 934 29.48 -19.45 38.91
C GLY A 934 29.33 -18.34 39.96
N SER A 935 28.24 -18.34 40.70
CA SER A 935 27.91 -17.33 41.71
C SER A 935 26.86 -17.83 42.70
N ASP A 936 26.53 -17.02 43.70
CA ASP A 936 25.43 -17.28 44.64
C ASP A 936 24.08 -17.49 43.94
N ALA A 937 23.91 -16.89 42.76
CA ALA A 937 22.71 -17.00 41.94
C ALA A 937 22.81 -18.08 40.84
N SER A 938 23.97 -18.70 40.64
CA SER A 938 24.19 -19.66 39.55
C SER A 938 25.26 -20.70 39.86
N TYR A 939 24.88 -21.93 40.19
CA TYR A 939 25.82 -22.98 40.65
C TYR A 939 25.31 -24.41 40.43
N ILE A 940 26.21 -25.39 40.54
CA ILE A 940 25.84 -26.82 40.49
C ILE A 940 25.41 -27.29 41.89
N ASN A 941 24.15 -27.68 42.03
CA ASN A 941 23.59 -28.24 43.26
C ASN A 941 23.73 -29.78 43.24
N GLY A 942 24.89 -30.25 43.68
CA GLY A 942 25.26 -31.67 43.64
C GLY A 942 26.69 -31.88 43.13
N PRO A 943 27.05 -33.13 42.79
CA PRO A 943 28.38 -33.45 42.28
C PRO A 943 28.61 -32.86 40.87
N PHE A 944 29.80 -32.33 40.64
CA PHE A 944 30.26 -31.82 39.35
C PHE A 944 31.64 -32.39 39.01
N ALA A 945 31.79 -32.93 37.79
CA ALA A 945 33.06 -33.44 37.31
C ALA A 945 33.71 -32.50 36.28
N ARG A 946 35.03 -32.40 36.34
CA ARG A 946 35.84 -31.67 35.37
C ARG A 946 36.97 -32.55 34.86
N THR A 947 37.17 -32.53 33.54
CA THR A 947 38.37 -33.02 32.90
C THR A 947 39.50 -32.01 33.11
N ILE A 948 40.63 -32.53 33.54
CA ILE A 948 41.87 -31.80 33.82
C ILE A 948 42.89 -32.21 32.77
N ALA A 949 43.46 -31.22 32.09
CA ALA A 949 44.46 -31.45 31.06
C ALA A 949 45.71 -32.12 31.65
N SER A 950 46.46 -32.85 30.81
CA SER A 950 47.80 -33.32 31.18
C SER A 950 48.75 -32.14 31.42
N GLY A 951 49.62 -32.25 32.43
CA GLY A 951 50.59 -31.21 32.77
C GLY A 951 50.02 -30.07 33.61
N ASN A 952 48.89 -30.24 34.30
CA ASN A 952 48.40 -29.22 35.24
C ASN A 952 49.41 -29.05 36.38
N ALA A 953 49.84 -27.82 36.65
CA ALA A 953 50.74 -27.52 37.76
C ALA A 953 49.97 -27.42 39.08
N ASN A 954 50.63 -27.70 40.21
CA ASN A 954 50.05 -27.52 41.55
C ASN A 954 49.77 -26.05 41.93
N THR A 955 50.07 -25.11 41.05
CA THR A 955 49.74 -23.68 41.18
C THR A 955 48.53 -23.28 40.33
N ASN A 956 48.07 -24.14 39.42
CA ASN A 956 46.96 -23.85 38.53
C ASN A 956 45.63 -24.34 39.12
N PHE A 957 44.92 -23.43 39.79
CA PHE A 957 43.65 -23.72 40.46
C PHE A 957 42.48 -23.81 39.49
N ILE A 958 41.72 -24.88 39.62
CA ILE A 958 40.55 -25.23 38.84
C ILE A 958 39.31 -25.06 39.72
N LEU A 959 38.45 -24.12 39.35
CA LEU A 959 37.20 -23.83 40.06
C LEU A 959 36.16 -24.92 39.81
N PHE A 960 35.51 -25.35 40.89
CA PHE A 960 34.28 -26.13 40.91
C PHE A 960 33.17 -25.28 41.54
N PRO A 961 32.22 -24.75 40.76
CA PRO A 961 31.16 -23.87 41.24
C PRO A 961 30.01 -24.69 41.84
N VAL A 962 30.32 -25.53 42.81
CA VAL A 962 29.35 -26.40 43.49
C VAL A 962 28.64 -25.67 44.63
N GLY A 963 27.53 -26.23 45.07
CA GLY A 963 26.77 -25.76 46.22
C GLY A 963 25.70 -26.76 46.63
N LYS A 964 24.94 -26.40 47.68
CA LYS A 964 23.80 -27.16 48.18
C LYS A 964 22.65 -26.20 48.51
N ALA A 965 22.35 -25.92 49.79
CA ALA A 965 21.42 -24.85 50.16
C ALA A 965 21.90 -23.46 49.69
N ALA A 966 23.22 -23.25 49.61
CA ALA A 966 23.86 -22.05 49.07
C ALA A 966 25.06 -22.41 48.17
N TYR A 967 25.58 -21.41 47.44
CA TYR A 967 26.83 -21.54 46.69
C TYR A 967 28.01 -21.74 47.66
N ALA A 968 28.80 -22.77 47.38
CA ALA A 968 29.93 -23.16 48.22
C ALA A 968 31.04 -23.71 47.31
N PRO A 969 31.71 -22.86 46.51
CA PRO A 969 32.68 -23.32 45.53
C PRO A 969 33.94 -23.89 46.19
N VAL A 970 34.67 -24.71 45.44
CA VAL A 970 36.02 -25.15 45.80
C VAL A 970 36.94 -25.00 44.58
N SER A 971 38.18 -24.55 44.82
CA SER A 971 39.22 -24.48 43.79
C SER A 971 40.35 -25.44 44.14
N LEU A 972 40.73 -26.31 43.19
CA LEU A 972 41.72 -27.36 43.38
C LEU A 972 42.83 -27.24 42.33
N ALA A 973 44.10 -27.40 42.71
CA ALA A 973 45.24 -27.40 41.79
C ALA A 973 45.95 -28.77 41.75
N PRO A 974 45.32 -29.81 41.18
CA PRO A 974 45.91 -31.16 41.15
C PRO A 974 47.04 -31.23 40.12
N THR A 975 48.20 -31.72 40.52
CA THR A 975 49.28 -32.00 39.56
C THR A 975 48.92 -33.20 38.69
N THR A 976 48.98 -33.08 37.36
CA THR A 976 48.62 -34.17 36.44
C THR A 976 49.75 -34.48 35.44
N THR A 977 49.97 -35.77 35.15
CA THR A 977 50.88 -36.25 34.08
C THR A 977 50.11 -36.90 32.91
N ALA A 978 48.80 -37.06 33.06
CA ALA A 978 47.87 -37.51 32.04
C ALA A 978 46.53 -36.78 32.22
N VAL A 979 45.65 -36.85 31.22
CA VAL A 979 44.29 -36.32 31.35
C VAL A 979 43.59 -37.09 32.47
N ALA A 980 42.93 -36.36 33.38
CA ALA A 980 42.25 -36.94 34.54
C ALA A 980 40.88 -36.30 34.74
N ASN A 981 39.90 -37.06 35.21
CA ASN A 981 38.61 -36.51 35.63
C ASN A 981 38.56 -36.42 37.16
N MET A 982 38.25 -35.25 37.68
CA MET A 982 37.98 -35.05 39.11
C MET A 982 36.57 -34.58 39.34
N LYS A 983 35.94 -35.12 40.39
CA LYS A 983 34.62 -34.70 40.87
C LYS A 983 34.78 -33.88 42.14
N ALA A 984 33.93 -32.86 42.31
CA ALA A 984 33.73 -32.17 43.57
C ALA A 984 32.23 -32.11 43.93
N GLU A 985 31.90 -32.15 45.22
CA GLU A 985 30.56 -31.91 45.75
C GLU A 985 30.63 -31.12 47.08
N ALA A 986 29.67 -30.24 47.30
CA ALA A 986 29.49 -29.52 48.57
C ALA A 986 28.36 -30.15 49.40
N PHE A 987 28.54 -30.16 50.73
CA PHE A 987 27.56 -30.68 51.69
C PHE A 987 27.33 -29.68 52.83
N ASP A 988 26.06 -29.53 53.25
CA ASP A 988 25.66 -28.67 54.38
C ASP A 988 25.73 -29.39 55.75
N SER A 989 26.15 -30.66 55.77
CA SER A 989 26.34 -31.44 56.99
C SER A 989 27.57 -32.34 56.87
N ASN A 990 28.36 -32.44 57.94
CA ASN A 990 29.57 -33.25 57.96
C ASN A 990 29.36 -34.60 58.65
N SER A 991 29.39 -35.69 57.88
CA SER A 991 29.23 -37.08 58.36
C SER A 991 30.44 -38.00 58.11
N GLY A 992 31.63 -37.46 57.83
CA GLY A 992 32.81 -38.25 57.42
C GLY A 992 34.14 -37.66 57.87
N SER A 993 35.23 -38.37 57.59
CA SER A 993 36.56 -38.12 58.15
C SER A 993 37.35 -37.07 57.34
N ALA A 994 38.25 -36.34 58.01
CA ALA A 994 39.22 -35.47 57.35
C ALA A 994 40.14 -36.28 56.42
N GLY A 995 40.45 -35.73 55.23
CA GLY A 995 41.46 -36.33 54.34
C GLY A 995 42.87 -36.25 54.94
N SER A 996 43.78 -37.12 54.50
CA SER A 996 45.16 -37.23 55.02
C SER A 996 45.99 -35.94 54.94
N MET A 997 45.53 -34.95 54.17
CA MET A 997 46.18 -33.66 53.93
C MET A 997 45.54 -32.51 54.73
N VAL A 998 44.53 -32.78 55.57
CA VAL A 998 43.81 -31.80 56.40
C VAL A 998 44.15 -32.07 57.87
N GLN A 999 44.49 -31.02 58.63
CA GLN A 999 44.80 -31.16 60.05
C GLN A 999 43.61 -31.79 60.80
N ALA A 1000 43.84 -32.88 61.54
CA ALA A 1000 42.79 -33.55 62.29
C ALA A 1000 42.17 -32.57 63.32
N GLY A 1001 40.84 -32.41 63.28
CA GLY A 1001 40.08 -31.55 64.19
C GLY A 1001 39.68 -30.16 63.68
N THR A 1002 40.04 -29.76 62.46
CA THR A 1002 39.69 -28.43 61.89
C THR A 1002 38.56 -28.43 60.85
N VAL A 1003 37.85 -29.56 60.69
CA VAL A 1003 36.75 -29.65 59.70
C VAL A 1003 35.48 -29.01 60.27
N SER A 1004 34.92 -28.03 59.56
CA SER A 1004 33.65 -27.41 59.92
C SER A 1004 32.53 -28.44 60.08
N THR A 1005 31.65 -28.23 61.07
CA THR A 1005 30.44 -29.03 61.28
C THR A 1005 29.30 -28.62 60.33
N SER A 1006 29.37 -27.42 59.75
CA SER A 1006 28.27 -26.81 58.99
C SER A 1006 28.46 -26.81 57.47
N ARG A 1007 29.68 -27.04 56.96
CA ARG A 1007 29.97 -27.07 55.51
C ARG A 1007 31.24 -27.87 55.21
N ARG A 1008 31.19 -28.76 54.21
CA ARG A 1008 32.37 -29.52 53.74
C ARG A 1008 32.33 -29.79 52.24
N TRP A 1009 33.47 -30.20 51.69
CA TRP A 1009 33.64 -30.62 50.31
C TRP A 1009 34.20 -32.04 50.24
N GLU A 1010 33.76 -32.79 49.24
CA GLU A 1010 34.38 -34.04 48.83
C GLU A 1010 34.96 -33.86 47.43
N ALA A 1011 36.21 -34.28 47.22
CA ALA A 1011 36.84 -34.27 45.91
C ALA A 1011 37.70 -35.51 45.70
N PHE A 1012 37.52 -36.18 44.56
CA PHE A 1012 38.27 -37.38 44.20
C PHE A 1012 38.34 -37.59 42.68
N LEU A 1013 39.28 -38.44 42.27
CA LEU A 1013 39.41 -38.88 40.87
C LEU A 1013 38.24 -39.81 40.51
N VAL A 1014 37.62 -39.55 39.37
CA VAL A 1014 36.57 -40.40 38.79
C VAL A 1014 37.20 -41.14 37.62
N SER A 1015 37.23 -42.47 37.71
CA SER A 1015 37.72 -43.35 36.64
C SER A 1015 36.69 -43.50 35.54
#